data_AF-A0A9X1CAA5-F1
#
_entry.id   AF-A0A9X1CAA5-F1
#
_cell.length_a   1.000
_cell.length_b   1.000
_cell.length_c   1.000
_cell.angle_alpha   90.00
_cell.angle_beta   90.00
_cell.angle_gamma   90.00
#
_symmetry.space_group_name_H-M   'P 1'
#
loop_
_entity.id
_entity.type
_entity.pdbx_description
1 polymer ?
#
loop_
_entity_poly.entity_id
_entity_poly.type
_entity_poly.pdbx_seq_one_letter_code
_entity_poly.pdbx_strand_id
1 'polypeptide(L)'
;MSREKNTNNEAVIRSRKDTIRYINLQLAALGQPIYHDDENAEIAYSNPNFQKLTNGLIKSFREKSRILSDHLSPVDSRIQSFIEDYLKDITFDQDIKIPNDTLVLNQAGHAREVSLPPNGDKFVSEDVTSYRVRQGVLNNPIHDKRTTKGTFHIVEGPLPVPLDKFEVPKITFAHLLAEALKPSSELKTLPFTSKQKEQAEVMVSMLMRPMVCPEVKGVMSKKSLEVRFFAPGSLVSNLDFVEAIFGNAGDPSLVQNDAALDTEHWTGHTGCIILAPQLKLLKKKDVGLPHVDDATERQKADGMCWKDADELYNDGGAFKLTCRDDRGVVVTLIADNYFGYSKKEIKTQISYSANLFGLVEEEHSGGAVAYPRGVMGDIVNGNGFSAKYNNIYSFEGVKEYLGDRIDVQDGNYAIDKKYPNIIYVPENAYINTNTNDITWTYNGEEQRILLNPNKSYVHPSGHKFKLEKHDAVALWRIVATAPEGVFCHKPCTVSGGGKSEISKSMKNAITYSAFNIIDIEADFKKADEIIEYDYSKRWRDYDPTLPPSHSFLSSNRTLGSAVRLLQPLDVFTDEYNEFVTNIPVHIRSLVLFIKRLYRQDHGALNWKDCVSVDIVNGQKGTGLKYMNNPVVGSYVRIGFNQDGNWLLNKLRSDFSASQKIQMEDDITASITLPRNKFKNLNTQYTNKSLKVAANCEGHLFQRPDEAIIRGYDKGAERDIVGENVFLTNYELLTKKDAIEIYEDTINFDKYTQPVKDLIESVVESDKDEEYFALPSHTRIVNGEPTKNPRYLEKNIFLNESEASYLAEVGMRLFRKVDSEDPIIDVVNAVLPGRRNNPADTKAGIRPLAVYNPIHYQETPELFMDFICSLTGKSPSTTGAGSEGALTKGPFNMLTPTTDLNNALLSHILTESNAFSTAAGYVGGENKVDHDISILIPEIWARLEPQDRDPNFLISDGALEKLEDFEYNGQKVLASRLGYRITKQFSLRCLNRIFDEPNAVFNEKMLKPELQGMEDYVDGINNIVEAQQKVALRYFEDGSIDAAIPPLKILLHMMAYGNYEGKEMSDPELRGYFTRDYVINSDWYKERLKLKQQKDIAFYTKQINYLETFMSNTSNKQLVAEMDLASRLQSVKDLYNEANTAEYLQDLEGTIGVDPLYYK
;
A
#
# COMPACT_ATOMS: atom_id res chain seq x y z
N MET A 1 -21.18 25.71 15.40
CA MET A 1 -22.26 25.71 14.38
C MET A 1 -22.30 27.05 13.65
N SER A 2 -21.43 27.23 12.66
CA SER A 2 -21.62 28.16 11.54
C SER A 2 -21.68 27.27 10.30
N ARG A 3 -22.76 27.38 9.53
CA ARG A 3 -22.89 26.71 8.24
C ARG A 3 -21.84 27.29 7.30
N GLU A 4 -20.65 26.70 7.29
CA GLU A 4 -19.79 26.80 6.13
C GLU A 4 -20.57 26.18 4.97
N LYS A 5 -20.93 27.04 4.01
CA LYS A 5 -21.32 26.59 2.71
C LYS A 5 -20.14 25.79 2.20
N ASN A 6 -20.27 24.46 2.20
CA ASN A 6 -19.62 23.62 1.22
C ASN A 6 -19.84 24.31 -0.12
N THR A 7 -18.82 24.99 -0.62
CA THR A 7 -18.69 25.22 -2.06
C THR A 7 -18.62 23.83 -2.64
N ASN A 8 -19.79 23.30 -2.99
CA ASN A 8 -19.91 22.19 -3.91
C ASN A 8 -18.97 22.53 -5.07
N ASN A 9 -17.84 21.83 -5.13
CA ASN A 9 -17.18 21.56 -6.39
C ASN A 9 -18.18 20.70 -7.18
N GLU A 10 -19.21 21.33 -7.74
CA GLU A 10 -19.80 20.83 -8.96
C GLU A 10 -18.64 20.80 -9.94
N ALA A 11 -18.02 19.63 -10.09
CA ALA A 11 -17.07 19.38 -11.15
C ALA A 11 -17.84 19.69 -12.44
N VAL A 12 -17.62 20.88 -12.99
CA VAL A 12 -18.15 21.24 -14.31
C VAL A 12 -17.64 20.14 -15.22
N ILE A 13 -18.52 19.22 -15.64
CA ILE A 13 -18.19 18.17 -16.59
C ILE A 13 -17.92 18.91 -17.90
N ARG A 14 -16.65 19.29 -18.09
CA ARG A 14 -16.22 20.01 -19.29
C ARG A 14 -16.21 19.04 -20.43
N SER A 15 -16.85 19.42 -21.53
CA SER A 15 -16.73 18.66 -22.75
C SER A 15 -15.27 18.70 -23.21
N ARG A 16 -14.80 17.63 -23.86
CA ARG A 16 -13.46 17.61 -24.50
C ARG A 16 -13.23 18.84 -25.38
N LYS A 17 -14.27 19.32 -26.05
CA LYS A 17 -14.27 20.54 -26.86
C LYS A 17 -13.95 21.81 -26.05
N ASP A 18 -14.50 21.95 -24.85
CA ASP A 18 -14.19 23.10 -23.98
C ASP A 18 -12.75 23.03 -23.45
N THR A 19 -12.26 21.83 -23.13
CA THR A 19 -10.86 21.60 -22.75
C THR A 19 -9.91 22.03 -23.88
N ILE A 20 -10.14 21.58 -25.12
CA ILE A 20 -9.33 21.96 -26.29
C ILE A 20 -9.34 23.48 -26.52
N ARG A 21 -10.50 24.13 -26.37
CA ARG A 21 -10.62 25.60 -26.53
C ARG A 21 -9.85 26.35 -25.44
N TYR A 22 -9.89 25.86 -24.21
CA TYR A 22 -9.14 26.42 -23.10
C TYR A 22 -7.62 26.27 -23.32
N ILE A 23 -7.16 25.09 -23.73
CA ILE A 23 -5.74 24.86 -24.06
C ILE A 23 -5.29 25.80 -25.19
N ASN A 24 -6.08 25.94 -26.25
CA ASN A 24 -5.81 26.91 -27.33
C ASN A 24 -5.69 28.35 -26.82
N LEU A 25 -6.52 28.75 -25.84
CA LEU A 25 -6.42 30.07 -25.21
C LEU A 25 -5.11 30.23 -24.44
N GLN A 26 -4.68 29.21 -23.69
CA GLN A 26 -3.41 29.23 -22.95
C GLN A 26 -2.21 29.31 -23.90
N LEU A 27 -2.17 28.49 -24.95
CA LEU A 27 -1.13 28.54 -25.98
C LEU A 27 -1.09 29.90 -26.68
N ALA A 28 -2.26 30.45 -27.05
CA ALA A 28 -2.35 31.78 -27.61
C ALA A 28 -1.87 32.86 -26.64
N ALA A 29 -2.12 32.74 -25.32
CA ALA A 29 -1.61 33.69 -24.34
C ALA A 29 -0.07 33.66 -24.26
N LEU A 30 0.53 32.48 -24.36
CA LEU A 30 1.99 32.28 -24.44
C LEU A 30 2.61 32.71 -25.78
N GLY A 31 1.79 32.96 -26.79
CA GLY A 31 2.27 33.28 -28.14
C GLY A 31 2.74 32.07 -28.93
N GLN A 32 2.31 30.88 -28.54
CA GLN A 32 2.58 29.63 -29.20
C GLN A 32 1.53 29.34 -30.28
N PRO A 33 1.88 28.56 -31.32
CA PRO A 33 0.90 27.99 -32.25
C PRO A 33 -0.22 27.23 -31.53
N ILE A 34 -1.41 27.25 -32.12
CA ILE A 34 -2.62 26.63 -31.57
C ILE A 34 -3.13 25.54 -32.50
N TYR A 35 -4.00 24.68 -31.97
CA TYR A 35 -4.67 23.68 -32.78
C TYR A 35 -5.82 24.30 -33.60
N HIS A 36 -5.82 24.01 -34.90
CA HIS A 36 -6.91 24.29 -35.83
C HIS A 36 -7.54 22.99 -36.31
N ASP A 37 -8.87 22.98 -36.44
CA ASP A 37 -9.56 21.86 -37.08
C ASP A 37 -9.24 21.84 -38.59
N ASP A 38 -9.22 20.65 -39.16
CA ASP A 38 -9.14 20.46 -40.61
C ASP A 38 -10.43 21.01 -41.28
N GLU A 39 -10.32 21.52 -42.51
CA GLU A 39 -11.43 22.19 -43.23
C GLU A 39 -12.71 21.31 -43.34
N ASN A 40 -12.53 19.99 -43.37
CA ASN A 40 -13.60 19.00 -43.50
C ASN A 40 -13.75 18.10 -42.26
N ALA A 41 -13.28 18.53 -41.08
CA ALA A 41 -13.40 17.73 -39.86
C ALA A 41 -14.87 17.48 -39.49
N GLU A 42 -15.24 16.22 -39.24
CA GLU A 42 -16.59 15.84 -38.80
C GLU A 42 -16.97 16.49 -37.46
N ILE A 43 -15.99 16.66 -36.58
CA ILE A 43 -16.15 17.30 -35.26
C ILE A 43 -15.22 18.51 -35.18
N ALA A 44 -15.80 19.71 -35.12
CA ALA A 44 -15.06 20.94 -34.89
C ALA A 44 -14.82 21.16 -33.39
N TYR A 45 -13.57 21.03 -32.93
CA TYR A 45 -13.15 21.27 -31.55
C TYR A 45 -12.75 22.74 -31.32
N SER A 46 -12.10 23.36 -32.28
CA SER A 46 -11.71 24.77 -32.24
C SER A 46 -12.91 25.71 -32.43
N ASN A 47 -12.67 27.02 -32.34
CA ASN A 47 -13.67 28.03 -32.68
C ASN A 47 -12.95 29.28 -33.22
N PRO A 48 -12.76 29.36 -34.55
CA PRO A 48 -12.04 30.48 -35.18
C PRO A 48 -12.69 31.85 -34.89
N ASN A 49 -14.02 31.91 -34.80
CA ASN A 49 -14.73 33.14 -34.43
C ASN A 49 -14.43 33.56 -33.00
N PHE A 50 -14.44 32.62 -32.05
CA PHE A 50 -14.07 32.90 -30.65
C PHE A 50 -12.62 33.38 -30.55
N GLN A 51 -11.69 32.74 -31.25
CA GLN A 51 -10.28 33.17 -31.31
C GLN A 51 -10.17 34.59 -31.88
N LYS A 52 -10.86 34.90 -32.98
CA LYS A 52 -10.87 36.25 -33.58
C LYS A 52 -11.43 37.31 -32.63
N LEU A 53 -12.52 37.01 -31.93
CA LEU A 53 -13.17 37.92 -30.98
C LEU A 53 -12.31 38.16 -29.72
N THR A 54 -11.59 37.14 -29.26
CA THR A 54 -10.76 37.21 -28.04
C THR A 54 -9.33 37.67 -28.30
N ASN A 55 -8.86 37.67 -29.56
CA ASN A 55 -7.47 38.00 -29.93
C ASN A 55 -6.98 39.35 -29.37
N GLY A 56 -7.83 40.38 -29.37
CA GLY A 56 -7.47 41.68 -28.80
C GLY A 56 -7.15 41.61 -27.31
N LEU A 57 -7.94 40.85 -26.54
CA LEU A 57 -7.72 40.61 -25.12
C LEU A 57 -6.46 39.77 -24.87
N ILE A 58 -6.26 38.71 -25.65
CA ILE A 58 -5.09 37.83 -25.54
C ILE A 58 -3.80 38.60 -25.84
N LYS A 59 -3.76 39.40 -26.89
CA LYS A 59 -2.59 40.25 -27.21
C LYS A 59 -2.32 41.25 -26.10
N SER A 60 -3.35 41.92 -25.57
CA SER A 60 -3.19 42.82 -24.42
C SER A 60 -2.64 42.09 -23.19
N PHE A 61 -3.14 40.88 -22.90
CA PHE A 61 -2.63 40.04 -21.82
C PHE A 61 -1.16 39.67 -22.02
N ARG A 62 -0.77 39.33 -23.26
CA ARG A 62 0.62 39.01 -23.61
C ARG A 62 1.55 40.20 -23.41
N GLU A 63 1.17 41.41 -23.84
CA GLU A 63 1.98 42.61 -23.62
C GLU A 63 2.15 42.93 -22.13
N LYS A 64 1.11 42.71 -21.30
CA LYS A 64 1.22 42.84 -19.84
C LYS A 64 2.11 41.76 -19.24
N SER A 65 2.02 40.53 -19.72
CA SER A 65 2.83 39.40 -19.25
C SER A 65 4.32 39.63 -19.52
N ARG A 66 4.68 40.28 -20.65
CA ARG A 66 6.07 40.68 -20.94
C ARG A 66 6.66 41.64 -19.90
N ILE A 67 5.84 42.49 -19.28
CA ILE A 67 6.29 43.40 -18.21
C ILE A 67 6.55 42.61 -16.91
N LEU A 68 5.86 41.48 -16.74
CA LEU A 68 5.95 40.59 -15.58
C LEU A 68 6.85 39.37 -15.83
N SER A 69 7.67 39.36 -16.89
CA SER A 69 8.45 38.18 -17.29
C SER A 69 9.41 37.71 -16.19
N ASP A 70 9.91 38.64 -15.38
CA ASP A 70 10.81 38.37 -14.26
C ASP A 70 10.06 38.11 -12.93
N HIS A 71 8.72 38.16 -12.95
CA HIS A 71 7.90 37.90 -11.77
C HIS A 71 7.51 36.42 -11.72
N LEU A 72 8.23 35.66 -10.89
CA LEU A 72 7.97 34.24 -10.65
C LEU A 72 6.74 34.05 -9.74
N SER A 73 6.07 32.92 -9.90
CA SER A 73 5.06 32.46 -8.94
C SER A 73 5.69 32.30 -7.53
N PRO A 74 4.91 32.30 -6.43
CA PRO A 74 5.48 32.18 -5.08
C PRO A 74 6.33 30.93 -4.89
N VAL A 75 5.88 29.79 -5.43
CA VAL A 75 6.61 28.53 -5.37
C VAL A 75 7.88 28.55 -6.21
N ASP A 76 7.82 29.10 -7.43
CA ASP A 76 8.99 29.20 -8.31
C ASP A 76 10.01 30.19 -7.72
N SER A 77 9.56 31.23 -7.02
CA SER A 77 10.42 32.16 -6.28
C SER A 77 11.19 31.45 -5.17
N ARG A 78 10.52 30.59 -4.37
CA ARG A 78 11.18 29.78 -3.32
C ARG A 78 12.26 28.87 -3.90
N ILE A 79 11.98 28.24 -5.05
CA ILE A 79 12.93 27.34 -5.72
C ILE A 79 14.11 28.15 -6.30
N GLN A 80 13.83 29.26 -6.97
CA GLN A 80 14.87 30.11 -7.57
C GLN A 80 15.80 30.69 -6.50
N SER A 81 15.27 31.22 -5.39
CA SER A 81 16.08 31.72 -4.28
C SER A 81 16.96 30.63 -3.66
N PHE A 82 16.46 29.39 -3.56
CA PHE A 82 17.27 28.26 -3.11
C PHE A 82 18.44 27.98 -4.06
N ILE A 83 18.19 27.90 -5.38
CA ILE A 83 19.22 27.63 -6.39
C ILE A 83 20.31 28.72 -6.34
N GLU A 84 19.92 29.99 -6.34
CA GLU A 84 20.84 31.13 -6.28
C GLU A 84 21.71 31.09 -5.02
N ASP A 85 21.08 30.88 -3.85
CA ASP A 85 21.82 30.81 -2.60
C ASP A 85 22.72 29.57 -2.48
N TYR A 86 22.30 28.42 -3.04
CA TYR A 86 23.07 27.17 -2.96
C TYR A 86 24.32 27.22 -3.85
N LEU A 87 24.24 27.92 -4.98
CA LEU A 87 25.31 28.06 -5.98
C LEU A 87 26.10 29.37 -5.90
N LYS A 88 25.82 30.23 -4.91
CA LYS A 88 26.50 31.54 -4.77
C LYS A 88 28.02 31.48 -4.61
N ASP A 89 28.55 30.33 -4.19
CA ASP A 89 29.96 30.09 -3.94
C ASP A 89 30.73 29.52 -5.15
N ILE A 90 30.04 29.18 -6.25
CA ILE A 90 30.66 28.76 -7.50
C ILE A 90 30.70 29.89 -8.53
N THR A 91 31.75 29.92 -9.36
CA THR A 91 31.81 30.82 -10.52
C THR A 91 31.23 30.09 -11.72
N PHE A 92 30.11 30.58 -12.26
CA PHE A 92 29.43 29.99 -13.42
C PHE A 92 28.89 31.09 -14.34
N ASP A 93 29.31 31.07 -15.60
CA ASP A 93 29.10 32.17 -16.55
C ASP A 93 27.70 32.18 -17.22
N GLN A 94 26.80 31.25 -16.85
CA GLN A 94 25.44 31.20 -17.37
C GLN A 94 24.41 31.54 -16.29
N ASP A 95 23.40 32.32 -16.69
CA ASP A 95 22.24 32.61 -15.85
C ASP A 95 21.34 31.36 -15.78
N ILE A 96 21.06 30.89 -14.56
CA ILE A 96 20.18 29.75 -14.28
C ILE A 96 18.86 30.29 -13.74
N LYS A 97 17.85 30.32 -14.61
CA LYS A 97 16.49 30.79 -14.26
C LYS A 97 15.45 29.73 -14.56
N ILE A 98 14.60 29.46 -13.58
CA ILE A 98 13.44 28.60 -13.78
C ILE A 98 12.54 29.20 -14.88
N PRO A 99 12.04 28.38 -15.82
CA PRO A 99 11.16 28.86 -16.88
C PRO A 99 9.87 29.44 -16.32
N ASN A 100 9.59 30.71 -16.64
CA ASN A 100 8.34 31.39 -16.27
C ASN A 100 7.30 31.35 -17.41
N ASP A 101 7.74 31.06 -18.64
CA ASP A 101 6.95 31.00 -19.87
C ASP A 101 6.51 29.56 -20.21
N THR A 102 6.01 28.83 -19.21
CA THR A 102 5.55 27.44 -19.39
C THR A 102 4.06 27.34 -19.71
N LEU A 103 3.66 26.27 -20.40
CA LEU A 103 2.26 25.86 -20.44
C LEU A 103 1.89 25.23 -19.10
N VAL A 104 1.27 26.02 -18.23
CA VAL A 104 0.79 25.59 -16.92
C VAL A 104 -0.46 24.73 -17.08
N LEU A 105 -0.35 23.47 -16.69
CA LEU A 105 -1.45 22.50 -16.65
C LEU A 105 -2.22 22.68 -15.33
N ASN A 106 -3.02 23.74 -15.27
CA ASN A 106 -3.68 24.19 -14.04
C ASN A 106 -5.00 23.48 -13.70
N GLN A 107 -5.42 22.46 -14.46
CA GLN A 107 -6.67 21.74 -14.20
C GLN A 107 -6.57 20.26 -14.59
N ALA A 108 -7.29 19.44 -13.81
CA ALA A 108 -7.38 17.99 -13.99
C ALA A 108 -7.73 17.60 -15.44
N GLY A 109 -6.91 16.74 -16.04
CA GLY A 109 -7.15 16.18 -17.38
C GLY A 109 -6.58 17.01 -18.53
N HIS A 110 -6.07 18.23 -18.27
CA HIS A 110 -5.35 18.98 -19.30
C HIS A 110 -4.13 18.22 -19.79
N ALA A 111 -3.35 17.62 -18.88
CA ALA A 111 -2.15 16.86 -19.23
C ALA A 111 -2.45 15.71 -20.18
N ARG A 112 -3.53 14.97 -19.92
CA ARG A 112 -3.99 13.89 -20.82
C ARG A 112 -4.41 14.40 -22.19
N GLU A 113 -5.19 15.49 -22.25
CA GLU A 113 -5.64 16.02 -23.53
C GLU A 113 -4.48 16.53 -24.39
N VAL A 114 -3.46 17.16 -23.79
CA VAL A 114 -2.28 17.64 -24.54
C VAL A 114 -1.24 16.57 -24.86
N SER A 115 -1.39 15.36 -24.33
CA SER A 115 -0.49 14.23 -24.60
C SER A 115 -0.66 13.62 -26.00
N LEU A 116 -1.72 14.01 -26.74
CA LEU A 116 -2.02 13.55 -28.09
C LEU A 116 -2.64 14.68 -28.92
N PRO A 117 -2.51 14.67 -30.27
CA PRO A 117 -3.18 15.64 -31.13
C PRO A 117 -4.71 15.50 -31.04
N PRO A 118 -5.50 16.59 -31.02
CA PRO A 118 -6.97 16.50 -30.97
C PRO A 118 -7.61 15.70 -32.10
N ASN A 119 -7.08 15.82 -33.33
CA ASN A 119 -7.47 15.09 -34.54
C ASN A 119 -6.63 13.83 -34.79
N GLY A 120 -6.17 13.16 -33.73
CA GLY A 120 -5.43 11.93 -33.91
C GLY A 120 -5.29 11.08 -32.66
N ASP A 121 -4.97 9.82 -32.93
CA ASP A 121 -4.83 8.80 -31.90
C ASP A 121 -3.39 8.36 -31.69
N LYS A 122 -2.41 9.10 -32.23
CA LYS A 122 -1.00 8.72 -32.21
C LYS A 122 -0.08 9.94 -32.08
N PHE A 123 0.92 9.82 -31.23
CA PHE A 123 2.10 10.67 -31.16
C PHE A 123 3.36 9.80 -31.03
N VAL A 124 4.43 10.19 -31.73
CA VAL A 124 5.72 9.49 -31.68
C VAL A 124 6.82 10.54 -31.57
N SER A 125 7.68 10.38 -30.58
CA SER A 125 8.96 11.08 -30.46
C SER A 125 10.09 10.06 -30.31
N GLU A 126 11.32 10.55 -30.14
CA GLU A 126 12.45 9.68 -29.81
C GLU A 126 12.23 8.99 -28.46
N ASP A 127 11.65 9.69 -27.47
CA ASP A 127 11.53 9.21 -26.09
C ASP A 127 10.24 8.43 -25.77
N VAL A 128 9.14 8.67 -26.49
CA VAL A 128 7.85 8.04 -26.19
C VAL A 128 6.99 7.83 -27.43
N THR A 129 6.27 6.70 -27.43
CA THR A 129 5.18 6.44 -28.36
C THR A 129 3.86 6.39 -27.60
N SER A 130 2.92 7.26 -27.96
CA SER A 130 1.64 7.42 -27.28
C SER A 130 0.48 7.16 -28.23
N TYR A 131 -0.55 6.47 -27.73
CA TYR A 131 -1.76 6.15 -28.48
C TYR A 131 -3.03 6.42 -27.67
N ARG A 132 -4.05 6.95 -28.34
CA ARG A 132 -5.42 6.88 -27.84
C ARG A 132 -5.93 5.47 -28.12
N VAL A 133 -6.38 4.80 -27.07
CA VAL A 133 -6.95 3.46 -27.16
C VAL A 133 -8.40 3.49 -26.68
N ARG A 134 -9.21 2.51 -27.08
CA ARG A 134 -10.64 2.40 -26.80
C ARG A 134 -10.97 2.61 -25.32
N GLN A 135 -10.13 2.07 -24.44
CA GLN A 135 -10.29 2.15 -23.00
C GLN A 135 -9.55 3.33 -22.34
N GLY A 136 -8.73 4.12 -23.05
CA GLY A 136 -7.94 5.17 -22.42
C GLY A 136 -6.71 5.62 -23.23
N VAL A 137 -5.53 5.58 -22.61
CA VAL A 137 -4.26 5.97 -23.24
C VAL A 137 -3.17 4.91 -23.02
N LEU A 138 -2.42 4.61 -24.07
CA LEU A 138 -1.24 3.74 -24.03
C LEU A 138 0.01 4.57 -24.30
N ASN A 139 0.93 4.61 -23.35
CA ASN A 139 2.21 5.33 -23.45
C ASN A 139 3.38 4.36 -23.30
N ASN A 140 4.15 4.14 -24.36
CA ASN A 140 5.32 3.27 -24.35
C ASN A 140 6.60 4.13 -24.47
N PRO A 141 7.31 4.42 -23.36
CA PRO A 141 8.60 5.11 -23.38
C PRO A 141 9.70 4.21 -23.97
N ILE A 142 10.86 4.75 -24.35
CA ILE A 142 11.98 3.92 -24.88
C ILE A 142 12.29 2.77 -23.92
N HIS A 143 12.58 3.10 -22.65
CA HIS A 143 12.89 2.13 -21.61
C HIS A 143 11.61 1.61 -20.97
N ASP A 144 11.44 0.29 -20.93
CA ASP A 144 10.24 -0.35 -20.37
C ASP A 144 10.28 -0.47 -18.84
N LYS A 145 11.41 -0.16 -18.19
CA LYS A 145 11.59 -0.32 -16.74
C LYS A 145 12.62 0.65 -16.16
N ARG A 146 12.55 0.81 -14.85
CA ARG A 146 13.51 1.59 -14.05
C ARG A 146 14.81 0.81 -13.81
N THR A 147 15.93 1.50 -13.77
CA THR A 147 17.22 1.02 -13.27
C THR A 147 17.49 1.64 -11.89
N THR A 148 18.16 0.91 -11.00
CA THR A 148 18.51 1.41 -9.65
C THR A 148 20.01 1.46 -9.38
N LYS A 149 20.81 0.70 -10.12
CA LYS A 149 22.27 0.67 -9.96
C LYS A 149 22.87 1.92 -10.60
N GLY A 150 23.58 2.73 -9.81
CA GLY A 150 24.25 3.94 -10.30
C GLY A 150 23.29 5.00 -10.86
N THR A 151 22.07 5.09 -10.30
CA THR A 151 21.05 6.02 -10.82
C THR A 151 20.68 7.14 -9.86
N PHE A 152 21.19 7.16 -8.63
CA PHE A 152 20.81 8.17 -7.63
C PHE A 152 22.02 8.97 -7.19
N HIS A 153 22.09 10.20 -7.68
CA HIS A 153 23.16 11.14 -7.45
C HIS A 153 22.67 12.28 -6.56
N ILE A 154 23.55 12.82 -5.73
CA ILE A 154 23.23 13.90 -4.79
C ILE A 154 24.34 14.95 -4.87
N VAL A 155 23.95 16.21 -4.95
CA VAL A 155 24.89 17.34 -4.98
C VAL A 155 25.55 17.49 -3.61
N GLU A 156 26.87 17.71 -3.61
CA GLU A 156 27.63 18.02 -2.40
C GLU A 156 27.07 19.28 -1.71
N GLY A 157 27.07 19.28 -0.37
CA GLY A 157 26.52 20.40 0.41
C GLY A 157 26.61 20.15 1.91
N PRO A 158 25.88 20.96 2.71
CA PRO A 158 25.95 20.88 4.18
C PRO A 158 25.39 19.56 4.72
N LEU A 159 24.36 18.99 4.07
CA LEU A 159 23.87 17.65 4.38
C LEU A 159 24.70 16.63 3.60
N PRO A 160 25.34 15.66 4.27
CA PRO A 160 26.29 14.74 3.64
C PRO A 160 25.61 13.81 2.63
N VAL A 161 26.40 13.31 1.69
CA VAL A 161 25.96 12.32 0.70
C VAL A 161 26.27 10.90 1.20
N PRO A 162 25.26 10.01 1.35
CA PRO A 162 25.49 8.63 1.77
C PRO A 162 26.43 7.87 0.84
N LEU A 163 27.18 6.88 1.35
CA LEU A 163 28.14 6.10 0.54
C LEU A 163 27.47 5.22 -0.54
N ASP A 164 26.18 4.96 -0.42
CA ASP A 164 25.43 4.18 -1.43
C ASP A 164 24.88 5.05 -2.57
N LYS A 165 25.15 6.36 -2.57
CA LYS A 165 24.80 7.33 -3.61
C LYS A 165 26.06 7.87 -4.27
N PHE A 166 25.92 8.53 -5.42
CA PHE A 166 27.04 9.24 -6.03
C PHE A 166 27.04 10.71 -5.60
N GLU A 167 28.17 11.19 -5.10
CA GLU A 167 28.38 12.59 -4.71
C GLU A 167 28.79 13.43 -5.92
N VAL A 168 28.04 14.50 -6.20
CA VAL A 168 28.22 15.32 -7.40
C VAL A 168 28.68 16.73 -7.02
N PRO A 169 29.76 17.25 -7.62
CA PRO A 169 30.21 18.62 -7.37
C PRO A 169 29.15 19.67 -7.72
N LYS A 170 29.13 20.80 -6.98
CA LYS A 170 28.18 21.89 -7.25
C LYS A 170 28.28 22.43 -8.68
N ILE A 171 29.51 22.55 -9.21
CA ILE A 171 29.74 23.02 -10.58
C ILE A 171 29.09 22.09 -11.61
N THR A 172 29.17 20.78 -11.39
CA THR A 172 28.53 19.79 -12.26
C THR A 172 27.02 19.89 -12.22
N PHE A 173 26.43 20.09 -11.04
CA PHE A 173 25.00 20.37 -10.94
C PHE A 173 24.60 21.65 -11.69
N ALA A 174 25.38 22.74 -11.60
CA ALA A 174 25.10 23.98 -12.32
C ALA A 174 25.07 23.78 -13.84
N HIS A 175 26.05 23.06 -14.41
CA HIS A 175 26.05 22.69 -15.83
C HIS A 175 24.83 21.84 -16.21
N LEU A 176 24.55 20.78 -15.44
CA LEU A 176 23.42 19.88 -15.70
C LEU A 176 22.06 20.60 -15.59
N LEU A 177 21.90 21.48 -14.60
CA LEU A 177 20.69 22.27 -14.41
C LEU A 177 20.51 23.28 -15.55
N ALA A 178 21.58 23.96 -15.99
CA ALA A 178 21.52 24.89 -17.12
C ALA A 178 21.07 24.18 -18.41
N GLU A 179 21.57 22.96 -18.68
CA GLU A 179 21.17 22.16 -19.83
C GLU A 179 19.77 21.54 -19.69
N ALA A 180 19.35 21.18 -18.47
CA ALA A 180 18.01 20.67 -18.20
C ALA A 180 16.92 21.70 -18.54
N LEU A 181 17.23 22.98 -18.37
CA LEU A 181 16.32 24.10 -18.65
C LEU A 181 16.34 24.56 -20.12
N LYS A 182 17.21 23.99 -20.96
CA LYS A 182 17.35 24.35 -22.39
C LYS A 182 17.16 23.12 -23.31
N PRO A 183 16.02 22.41 -23.23
CA PRO A 183 15.76 21.28 -24.12
C PRO A 183 15.66 21.71 -25.59
N SER A 184 15.95 20.76 -26.50
CA SER A 184 15.86 21.00 -27.94
C SER A 184 14.42 21.30 -28.39
N SER A 185 14.28 21.85 -29.60
CA SER A 185 12.97 22.12 -30.21
C SER A 185 12.12 20.85 -30.36
N GLU A 186 12.74 19.74 -30.74
CA GLU A 186 12.07 18.44 -30.87
C GLU A 186 11.52 17.95 -29.54
N LEU A 187 12.30 18.07 -28.45
CA LEU A 187 11.87 17.65 -27.13
C LEU A 187 10.76 18.56 -26.57
N LYS A 188 10.76 19.85 -26.96
CA LYS A 188 9.71 20.81 -26.60
C LYS A 188 8.43 20.69 -27.43
N THR A 189 8.43 19.95 -28.55
CA THR A 189 7.25 19.82 -29.41
C THR A 189 6.06 19.26 -28.62
N LEU A 190 4.98 20.03 -28.52
CA LEU A 190 3.76 19.62 -27.81
C LEU A 190 2.92 18.66 -28.67
N PRO A 191 2.61 17.44 -28.21
CA PRO A 191 1.82 16.47 -28.97
C PRO A 191 0.48 17.02 -29.47
N PHE A 192 -0.17 17.88 -28.67
CA PHE A 192 -1.42 18.57 -29.01
C PHE A 192 -1.40 19.28 -30.38
N THR A 193 -0.25 19.83 -30.77
CA THR A 193 -0.09 20.56 -32.05
C THR A 193 0.77 19.82 -33.06
N SER A 194 1.19 18.57 -32.79
CA SER A 194 2.20 17.88 -33.61
C SER A 194 1.76 17.53 -35.03
N LYS A 195 0.46 17.59 -35.33
CA LYS A 195 -0.10 17.43 -36.69
C LYS A 195 -0.35 18.74 -37.42
N GLN A 196 -0.13 19.89 -36.76
CA GLN A 196 -0.32 21.20 -37.37
C GLN A 196 0.93 21.59 -38.17
N LYS A 197 0.75 22.51 -39.13
CA LYS A 197 1.87 23.06 -39.91
C LYS A 197 2.83 23.87 -39.03
N GLU A 198 2.28 24.63 -38.10
CA GLU A 198 3.03 25.35 -37.06
C GLU A 198 2.80 24.63 -35.74
N GLN A 199 3.88 24.19 -35.09
CA GLN A 199 3.84 23.36 -33.89
C GLN A 199 4.28 24.18 -32.69
N ALA A 200 3.60 24.00 -31.55
CA ALA A 200 4.00 24.63 -30.30
C ALA A 200 5.23 23.93 -29.71
N GLU A 201 6.20 24.74 -29.30
CA GLU A 201 7.43 24.30 -28.65
C GLU A 201 7.49 24.92 -27.25
N VAL A 202 7.14 24.14 -26.24
CA VAL A 202 6.97 24.64 -24.87
C VAL A 202 7.59 23.72 -23.82
N MET A 203 7.98 24.32 -22.70
CA MET A 203 8.02 23.62 -21.42
C MET A 203 6.61 23.57 -20.85
N VAL A 204 6.20 22.42 -20.34
CA VAL A 204 4.95 22.25 -19.57
C VAL A 204 5.27 22.23 -18.08
N SER A 205 4.35 22.73 -17.25
CA SER A 205 4.53 22.67 -15.80
C SER A 205 3.23 22.41 -15.04
N MET A 206 3.37 21.86 -13.83
CA MET A 206 2.25 21.55 -12.93
C MET A 206 2.65 21.83 -11.48
N LEU A 207 1.66 22.23 -10.67
CA LEU A 207 1.77 22.29 -9.21
C LEU A 207 0.99 21.13 -8.60
N MET A 208 1.59 20.45 -7.61
CA MET A 208 0.97 19.37 -6.84
C MET A 208 1.12 19.61 -5.34
N ARG A 209 0.26 18.99 -4.54
CA ARG A 209 0.30 19.03 -3.06
C ARG A 209 0.31 17.62 -2.43
N PRO A 210 1.36 16.81 -2.64
CA PRO A 210 1.42 15.45 -2.11
C PRO A 210 1.35 15.41 -0.58
N MET A 211 0.67 14.41 -0.02
CA MET A 211 0.52 14.24 1.44
C MET A 211 1.84 13.86 2.10
N VAL A 212 2.12 14.46 3.26
CA VAL A 212 3.28 14.16 4.13
C VAL A 212 2.82 13.80 5.54
N CYS A 213 1.77 14.45 6.04
CA CYS A 213 1.13 14.12 7.31
C CYS A 213 -0.30 13.65 7.03
N PRO A 214 -0.71 12.46 7.49
CA PRO A 214 -2.09 12.02 7.39
C PRO A 214 -2.99 12.90 8.27
N GLU A 215 -4.28 12.96 7.93
CA GLU A 215 -5.29 13.54 8.82
C GLU A 215 -5.51 12.61 10.02
N VAL A 216 -5.55 13.19 11.22
CA VAL A 216 -6.05 12.54 12.42
C VAL A 216 -7.22 13.39 12.92
N LYS A 217 -8.45 12.99 12.56
CA LYS A 217 -9.65 13.80 12.80
C LYS A 217 -9.77 14.24 14.26
N GLY A 218 -9.94 15.55 14.47
CA GLY A 218 -10.01 16.16 15.80
C GLY A 218 -8.67 16.35 16.52
N VAL A 219 -7.55 15.97 15.91
CA VAL A 219 -6.20 16.06 16.49
C VAL A 219 -5.23 16.82 15.58
N MET A 220 -5.13 16.43 14.31
CA MET A 220 -4.19 17.03 13.35
C MET A 220 -4.78 17.04 11.94
N SER A 221 -4.73 18.19 11.28
CA SER A 221 -5.11 18.30 9.87
C SER A 221 -4.09 17.63 8.96
N LYS A 222 -4.55 17.17 7.79
CA LYS A 222 -3.67 16.66 6.73
C LYS A 222 -2.67 17.76 6.33
N LYS A 223 -1.38 17.40 6.19
CA LYS A 223 -0.36 18.33 5.67
C LYS A 223 0.31 17.76 4.43
N SER A 224 0.78 18.66 3.58
CA SER A 224 1.38 18.38 2.28
C SER A 224 2.66 19.18 2.07
N LEU A 225 3.57 18.68 1.25
CA LEU A 225 4.55 19.53 0.58
C LEU A 225 3.92 20.13 -0.68
N GLU A 226 4.52 21.17 -1.23
CA GLU A 226 4.22 21.62 -2.59
C GLU A 226 5.31 21.14 -3.55
N VAL A 227 4.94 20.71 -4.76
CA VAL A 227 5.89 20.24 -5.78
C VAL A 227 5.60 20.93 -7.10
N ARG A 228 6.62 21.56 -7.67
CA ARG A 228 6.62 22.04 -9.06
C ARG A 228 7.29 21.05 -9.97
N PHE A 229 6.56 20.61 -10.98
CA PHE A 229 7.03 19.60 -11.92
C PHE A 229 7.11 20.23 -13.31
N PHE A 230 8.30 20.20 -13.90
CA PHE A 230 8.60 20.72 -15.23
C PHE A 230 8.97 19.56 -16.16
N ALA A 231 8.42 19.60 -17.37
CA ALA A 231 8.81 18.69 -18.43
C ALA A 231 8.80 19.40 -19.79
N PRO A 232 9.62 18.98 -20.75
CA PRO A 232 9.45 19.34 -22.15
C PRO A 232 8.08 18.88 -22.69
N GLY A 233 7.52 19.61 -23.65
CA GLY A 233 6.19 19.35 -24.21
C GLY A 233 5.96 17.93 -24.70
N SER A 234 6.97 17.28 -25.29
CA SER A 234 6.86 15.90 -25.81
C SER A 234 6.73 14.85 -24.70
N LEU A 235 7.04 15.20 -23.45
CA LEU A 235 7.00 14.31 -22.28
C LEU A 235 5.81 14.62 -21.34
N VAL A 236 4.80 15.34 -21.82
CA VAL A 236 3.64 15.74 -21.02
C VAL A 236 2.80 14.55 -20.49
N SER A 237 2.95 13.36 -21.08
CA SER A 237 2.35 12.13 -20.55
C SER A 237 2.87 11.77 -19.16
N ASN A 238 4.07 12.21 -18.76
CA ASN A 238 4.56 12.08 -17.39
C ASN A 238 3.77 12.95 -16.41
N LEU A 239 3.26 14.11 -16.86
CA LEU A 239 2.41 14.98 -16.05
C LEU A 239 1.00 14.42 -15.91
N ASP A 240 0.43 13.79 -16.95
CA ASP A 240 -0.83 13.01 -16.83
C ASP A 240 -0.67 11.89 -15.80
N PHE A 241 0.45 11.17 -15.87
CA PHE A 241 0.77 10.10 -14.94
C PHE A 241 0.83 10.57 -13.48
N VAL A 242 1.58 11.62 -13.15
CA VAL A 242 1.68 12.10 -11.75
C VAL A 242 0.43 12.84 -11.29
N GLU A 243 -0.30 13.50 -12.20
CA GLU A 243 -1.60 14.13 -11.91
C GLU A 243 -2.62 13.10 -11.45
N ALA A 244 -2.70 11.95 -12.11
CA ALA A 244 -3.60 10.87 -11.70
C ALA A 244 -3.27 10.35 -10.29
N ILE A 245 -1.99 10.29 -9.93
CA ILE A 245 -1.55 9.74 -8.64
C ILE A 245 -1.70 10.78 -7.51
N PHE A 246 -1.26 12.02 -7.72
CA PHE A 246 -1.10 13.02 -6.64
C PHE A 246 -2.04 14.23 -6.75
N GLY A 247 -2.83 14.30 -7.82
CA GLY A 247 -3.78 15.38 -8.07
C GLY A 247 -3.16 16.65 -8.65
N ASN A 248 -4.01 17.58 -9.08
CA ASN A 248 -3.65 18.88 -9.63
C ASN A 248 -3.96 19.97 -8.61
N ALA A 249 -2.97 20.81 -8.27
CA ALA A 249 -3.13 21.88 -7.29
C ALA A 249 -3.36 23.28 -7.90
N GLY A 250 -3.70 23.34 -9.20
CA GLY A 250 -4.13 24.56 -9.86
C GLY A 250 -2.99 25.38 -10.47
N ASP A 251 -3.30 26.64 -10.74
CA ASP A 251 -2.35 27.61 -11.28
C ASP A 251 -1.46 28.17 -10.16
N PRO A 252 -0.13 27.99 -10.21
CA PRO A 252 0.79 28.42 -9.17
C PRO A 252 0.89 29.96 -9.05
N SER A 253 0.47 30.71 -10.07
CA SER A 253 0.47 32.18 -10.04
C SER A 253 -0.69 32.75 -9.23
N LEU A 254 -1.71 31.93 -8.92
CA LEU A 254 -2.84 32.35 -8.12
C LEU A 254 -2.50 32.27 -6.63
N VAL A 255 -2.80 33.35 -5.91
CA VAL A 255 -2.59 33.48 -4.47
C VAL A 255 -3.34 32.40 -3.68
N GLN A 256 -4.51 31.97 -4.18
CA GLN A 256 -5.30 30.88 -3.60
C GLN A 256 -4.52 29.56 -3.54
N ASN A 257 -3.52 29.36 -4.40
CA ASN A 257 -2.71 28.16 -4.49
C ASN A 257 -1.30 28.32 -3.88
N ASP A 258 -0.99 29.48 -3.29
CA ASP A 258 0.28 29.69 -2.59
C ASP A 258 0.28 28.95 -1.25
N ALA A 259 1.14 27.94 -1.13
CA ALA A 259 1.23 27.12 0.07
C ALA A 259 1.56 27.90 1.35
N ALA A 260 2.28 29.02 1.23
CA ALA A 260 2.64 29.84 2.37
C ALA A 260 1.46 30.60 3.00
N LEU A 261 0.34 30.75 2.26
CA LEU A 261 -0.90 31.33 2.76
C LEU A 261 -1.90 30.28 3.26
N ASP A 262 -1.66 29.01 2.97
CA ASP A 262 -2.37 27.85 3.51
C ASP A 262 -1.63 27.34 4.76
N THR A 263 -1.86 28.05 5.86
CA THR A 263 -1.08 27.85 7.09
C THR A 263 -1.42 26.56 7.82
N GLU A 264 -2.52 25.92 7.47
CA GLU A 264 -2.99 24.69 8.08
C GLU A 264 -2.46 23.43 7.38
N HIS A 265 -2.39 23.41 6.05
CA HIS A 265 -2.14 22.16 5.30
C HIS A 265 -0.77 22.08 4.62
N TRP A 266 0.13 23.06 4.81
CA TRP A 266 1.50 23.02 4.30
C TRP A 266 2.52 22.60 5.38
N THR A 267 3.51 21.82 4.95
CA THR A 267 4.64 21.38 5.81
C THR A 267 5.77 22.40 5.91
N GLY A 268 5.75 23.46 5.10
CA GLY A 268 6.87 24.41 4.98
C GLY A 268 7.94 24.01 3.98
N HIS A 269 7.72 22.92 3.24
CA HIS A 269 8.70 22.36 2.30
C HIS A 269 8.23 22.45 0.84
N THR A 270 9.19 22.67 -0.05
CA THR A 270 8.98 22.89 -1.48
C THR A 270 9.86 21.96 -2.31
N GLY A 271 9.26 21.27 -3.27
CA GLY A 271 9.95 20.39 -4.20
C GLY A 271 9.93 20.90 -5.63
N CYS A 272 10.98 20.59 -6.39
CA CYS A 272 11.09 20.85 -7.82
C CYS A 272 11.56 19.57 -8.53
N ILE A 273 10.92 19.20 -9.62
CA ILE A 273 11.30 18.07 -10.47
C ILE A 273 11.38 18.56 -11.91
N ILE A 274 12.49 18.26 -12.60
CA ILE A 274 12.71 18.61 -14.01
C ILE A 274 13.04 17.34 -14.79
N LEU A 275 12.22 16.97 -15.78
CA LEU A 275 12.53 15.89 -16.72
C LEU A 275 13.45 16.41 -17.82
N ALA A 276 14.59 15.75 -17.98
CA ALA A 276 15.62 16.15 -18.93
C ALA A 276 16.39 14.92 -19.46
N PRO A 277 15.76 14.02 -20.26
CA PRO A 277 16.43 12.83 -20.78
C PRO A 277 17.66 13.13 -21.64
N GLN A 278 17.79 14.34 -22.18
CA GLN A 278 18.95 14.78 -22.96
C GLN A 278 20.25 14.84 -22.14
N LEU A 279 20.19 14.91 -20.81
CA LEU A 279 21.39 15.01 -19.96
C LEU A 279 22.32 13.79 -20.08
N LYS A 280 21.81 12.64 -20.50
CA LYS A 280 22.61 11.42 -20.76
C LYS A 280 23.62 11.58 -21.91
N LEU A 281 23.48 12.62 -22.73
CA LEU A 281 24.35 12.91 -23.87
C LEU A 281 25.53 13.83 -23.52
N LEU A 282 25.56 14.37 -22.29
CA LEU A 282 26.59 15.30 -21.86
C LEU A 282 27.87 14.57 -21.47
N LYS A 283 29.02 15.16 -21.78
CA LYS A 283 30.33 14.61 -21.43
C LYS A 283 30.71 14.98 -19.99
N LYS A 284 31.35 14.06 -19.27
CA LYS A 284 31.87 14.28 -17.91
C LYS A 284 32.74 15.54 -17.84
N LYS A 285 33.62 15.72 -18.83
CA LYS A 285 34.49 16.89 -18.94
C LYS A 285 33.72 18.20 -19.08
N ASP A 286 32.71 18.22 -19.93
CA ASP A 286 31.96 19.45 -20.26
C ASP A 286 31.04 19.89 -19.12
N VAL A 287 30.68 18.96 -18.22
CA VAL A 287 29.97 19.25 -16.97
C VAL A 287 30.92 19.49 -15.79
N GLY A 288 32.20 19.76 -16.05
CA GLY A 288 33.14 20.22 -15.02
C GLY A 288 33.64 19.14 -14.06
N LEU A 289 33.53 17.84 -14.39
CA LEU A 289 34.18 16.79 -13.60
C LEU A 289 35.71 16.82 -13.79
N PRO A 290 36.50 16.43 -12.78
CA PRO A 290 37.95 16.41 -12.86
C PRO A 290 38.48 15.28 -13.75
N HIS A 291 39.69 15.46 -14.29
CA HIS A 291 40.44 14.34 -14.85
C HIS A 291 40.79 13.35 -13.73
N VAL A 292 40.90 12.06 -14.03
CA VAL A 292 41.14 10.99 -13.05
C VAL A 292 42.40 11.21 -12.19
N ASP A 293 43.40 11.89 -12.73
CA ASP A 293 44.64 12.23 -12.00
C ASP A 293 44.42 13.27 -10.90
N ASP A 294 43.40 14.12 -11.03
CA ASP A 294 43.02 15.17 -10.07
C ASP A 294 41.81 14.76 -9.21
N ALA A 295 41.23 13.58 -9.46
CA ALA A 295 40.04 13.10 -8.78
C ALA A 295 40.37 12.49 -7.41
N THR A 296 39.50 12.75 -6.43
CA THR A 296 39.53 12.06 -5.13
C THR A 296 39.18 10.58 -5.28
N GLU A 297 39.53 9.76 -4.28
CA GLU A 297 39.15 8.34 -4.29
C GLU A 297 37.62 8.14 -4.32
N ARG A 298 36.85 9.04 -3.68
CA ARG A 298 35.39 8.99 -3.76
C ARG A 298 34.90 9.30 -5.18
N GLN A 299 35.45 10.32 -5.82
CA GLN A 299 35.09 10.66 -7.20
C GLN A 299 35.42 9.51 -8.16
N LYS A 300 36.56 8.83 -7.99
CA LYS A 300 36.90 7.64 -8.77
C LYS A 300 35.92 6.49 -8.54
N ALA A 301 35.54 6.23 -7.29
CA ALA A 301 34.61 5.16 -6.93
C ALA A 301 33.20 5.40 -7.49
N ASP A 302 32.75 6.66 -7.48
CA ASP A 302 31.43 7.07 -7.98
C ASP A 302 31.39 7.29 -9.51
N GLY A 303 32.54 7.19 -10.19
CA GLY A 303 32.63 7.53 -11.61
C GLY A 303 32.48 9.03 -11.91
N MET A 304 32.68 9.89 -10.91
CA MET A 304 32.63 11.36 -10.96
C MET A 304 33.99 11.96 -11.36
N CYS A 305 34.62 11.35 -12.36
CA CYS A 305 35.84 11.81 -13.02
C CYS A 305 35.89 11.23 -14.44
N TRP A 306 36.72 11.81 -15.30
CA TRP A 306 36.96 11.30 -16.65
C TRP A 306 38.43 10.99 -16.88
N LYS A 307 38.69 9.99 -17.72
CA LYS A 307 40.02 9.70 -18.26
C LYS A 307 40.07 10.12 -19.72
N ASP A 308 39.06 9.75 -20.49
CA ASP A 308 38.90 10.16 -21.87
C ASP A 308 37.89 11.32 -21.96
N ALA A 309 38.23 12.36 -22.72
CA ALA A 309 37.44 13.59 -22.79
C ALA A 309 36.03 13.39 -23.38
N ASP A 310 35.79 12.27 -24.06
CA ASP A 310 34.51 11.91 -24.69
C ASP A 310 33.62 11.03 -23.81
N GLU A 311 34.03 10.68 -22.59
CA GLU A 311 33.21 9.92 -21.67
C GLU A 311 31.91 10.67 -21.33
N LEU A 312 30.78 9.99 -21.54
CA LEU A 312 29.47 10.51 -21.18
C LEU A 312 29.27 10.47 -19.66
N TYR A 313 28.54 11.44 -19.13
CA TYR A 313 28.11 11.45 -17.75
C TYR A 313 27.26 10.19 -17.48
N ASN A 314 27.56 9.51 -16.37
CA ASN A 314 26.96 8.22 -16.01
C ASN A 314 27.00 7.16 -17.13
N ASP A 315 28.01 7.22 -18.00
CA ASP A 315 28.21 6.33 -19.14
C ASP A 315 27.00 6.33 -20.11
N GLY A 316 26.24 7.43 -20.15
CA GLY A 316 25.02 7.56 -20.95
C GLY A 316 23.79 6.85 -20.36
N GLY A 317 23.90 6.31 -19.14
CA GLY A 317 22.81 5.66 -18.42
C GLY A 317 21.86 6.65 -17.74
N ALA A 318 20.61 6.23 -17.54
CA ALA A 318 19.61 6.99 -16.79
C ALA A 318 20.06 7.28 -15.35
N PHE A 319 19.83 8.51 -14.89
CA PHE A 319 20.07 8.92 -13.50
C PHE A 319 19.05 9.95 -13.03
N LYS A 320 18.98 10.13 -11.71
CA LYS A 320 18.42 11.32 -11.08
C LYS A 320 19.49 12.02 -10.24
N LEU A 321 19.47 13.35 -10.25
CA LEU A 321 20.39 14.19 -9.49
C LEU A 321 19.61 15.15 -8.60
N THR A 322 19.80 15.03 -7.28
CA THR A 322 19.06 15.80 -6.29
C THR A 322 19.96 16.82 -5.57
N CYS A 323 19.51 18.07 -5.49
CA CYS A 323 20.12 19.17 -4.73
C CYS A 323 19.18 19.57 -3.59
N ARG A 324 19.67 19.58 -2.35
CA ARG A 324 18.88 19.79 -1.12
C ARG A 324 19.76 20.23 0.06
N ASP A 325 19.14 20.85 1.07
CA ASP A 325 19.71 21.06 2.41
C ASP A 325 18.61 21.14 3.48
N ASP A 326 18.86 21.74 4.65
CA ASP A 326 17.91 21.83 5.77
C ASP A 326 16.95 23.03 5.67
N ARG A 327 17.04 23.86 4.61
CA ARG A 327 16.12 24.99 4.39
C ARG A 327 14.74 24.56 3.94
N GLY A 328 14.55 23.29 3.57
CA GLY A 328 13.24 22.74 3.20
C GLY A 328 12.93 22.78 1.71
N VAL A 329 13.92 23.06 0.85
CA VAL A 329 13.75 23.08 -0.61
C VAL A 329 14.59 21.97 -1.25
N VAL A 330 14.03 21.29 -2.25
CA VAL A 330 14.72 20.26 -3.03
C VAL A 330 14.49 20.44 -4.53
N VAL A 331 15.55 20.27 -5.32
CA VAL A 331 15.51 20.26 -6.79
C VAL A 331 16.06 18.94 -7.30
N THR A 332 15.29 18.21 -8.11
CA THR A 332 15.73 16.98 -8.74
C THR A 332 15.64 17.03 -10.26
N LEU A 333 16.73 16.66 -10.93
CA LEU A 333 16.79 16.42 -12.38
C LEU A 333 16.60 14.92 -12.64
N ILE A 334 15.80 14.54 -13.62
CA ILE A 334 15.63 13.13 -14.04
C ILE A 334 16.03 12.99 -15.51
N ALA A 335 17.09 12.23 -15.76
CA ALA A 335 17.64 11.97 -17.10
C ALA A 335 17.03 10.73 -17.77
N ASP A 336 15.71 10.57 -17.65
CA ASP A 336 14.90 9.52 -18.27
C ASP A 336 13.42 9.91 -18.21
N ASN A 337 12.56 9.29 -19.03
CA ASN A 337 11.12 9.56 -19.05
C ASN A 337 10.25 8.38 -18.60
N TYR A 338 10.82 7.25 -18.16
CA TYR A 338 10.01 6.17 -17.63
C TYR A 338 9.25 6.62 -16.37
N PHE A 339 7.92 6.47 -16.40
CA PHE A 339 6.98 6.97 -15.38
C PHE A 339 7.33 6.58 -13.93
N GLY A 340 7.96 5.42 -13.75
CA GLY A 340 8.38 4.95 -12.43
C GLY A 340 9.38 5.88 -11.73
N TYR A 341 10.21 6.63 -12.47
CA TYR A 341 11.09 7.64 -11.87
C TYR A 341 10.28 8.83 -11.33
N SER A 342 9.29 9.33 -12.09
CA SER A 342 8.44 10.45 -11.67
C SER A 342 7.67 10.14 -10.37
N LYS A 343 7.03 8.96 -10.29
CA LYS A 343 6.33 8.52 -9.06
C LYS A 343 7.29 8.43 -7.86
N LYS A 344 8.44 7.79 -8.05
CA LYS A 344 9.37 7.53 -6.95
C LYS A 344 10.18 8.77 -6.55
N GLU A 345 10.29 9.77 -7.41
CA GLU A 345 10.90 11.04 -7.01
C GLU A 345 9.97 11.85 -6.09
N ILE A 346 8.66 11.87 -6.36
CA ILE A 346 7.68 12.46 -5.43
C ILE A 346 7.72 11.74 -4.08
N LYS A 347 7.83 10.39 -4.06
CA LYS A 347 8.09 9.61 -2.83
C LYS A 347 9.33 10.12 -2.08
N THR A 348 10.43 10.34 -2.80
CA THR A 348 11.70 10.81 -2.23
C THR A 348 11.54 12.19 -1.59
N GLN A 349 10.81 13.10 -2.25
CA GLN A 349 10.54 14.45 -1.72
C GLN A 349 9.56 14.44 -0.53
N ILE A 350 8.57 13.54 -0.51
CA ILE A 350 7.72 13.29 0.67
C ILE A 350 8.58 12.83 1.85
N SER A 351 9.51 11.88 1.63
CA SER A 351 10.41 11.40 2.67
C SER A 351 11.33 12.50 3.21
N TYR A 352 11.85 13.36 2.33
CA TYR A 352 12.63 14.53 2.74
C TYR A 352 11.79 15.47 3.62
N SER A 353 10.57 15.81 3.18
CA SER A 353 9.66 16.67 3.93
C SER A 353 9.30 16.06 5.30
N ALA A 354 9.01 14.77 5.37
CA ALA A 354 8.71 14.05 6.61
C ALA A 354 9.84 14.17 7.63
N ASN A 355 11.08 13.92 7.19
CA ASN A 355 12.27 13.98 8.05
C ASN A 355 12.54 15.39 8.59
N LEU A 356 12.33 16.44 7.77
CA LEU A 356 12.52 17.81 8.23
C LEU A 356 11.39 18.29 9.15
N PHE A 357 10.15 17.84 8.90
CA PHE A 357 8.95 18.22 9.65
C PHE A 357 8.89 17.57 11.05
N GLY A 358 9.34 16.32 11.15
CA GLY A 358 9.22 15.48 12.35
C GLY A 358 7.79 15.00 12.62
N LEU A 359 7.60 14.21 13.67
CA LEU A 359 6.36 13.49 14.06
C LEU A 359 5.89 12.42 13.08
N VAL A 360 6.22 12.57 11.80
CA VAL A 360 5.72 11.77 10.71
C VAL A 360 6.82 10.96 10.05
N GLU A 361 6.42 9.90 9.37
CA GLU A 361 7.28 9.04 8.58
C GLU A 361 6.73 8.93 7.16
N GLU A 362 7.64 8.80 6.20
CA GLU A 362 7.29 8.29 4.86
C GLU A 362 7.69 6.83 4.81
N GLU A 363 6.78 5.96 4.38
CA GLU A 363 6.99 4.52 4.41
C GLU A 363 6.78 3.87 3.05
N HIS A 364 7.60 2.87 2.76
CA HIS A 364 7.38 1.94 1.65
C HIS A 364 6.63 0.72 2.19
N SER A 365 5.31 0.88 2.35
CA SER A 365 4.45 -0.08 3.06
C SER A 365 3.13 -0.31 2.33
N GLY A 366 2.60 -1.52 2.47
CA GLY A 366 1.23 -1.87 2.13
C GLY A 366 0.41 -2.08 3.40
N GLY A 367 -0.91 -2.01 3.32
CA GLY A 367 -1.72 -2.10 4.53
C GLY A 367 -3.22 -2.12 4.27
N ALA A 368 -3.94 -2.83 5.13
CA ALA A 368 -5.40 -2.90 5.07
C ALA A 368 -6.01 -3.20 6.43
N VAL A 369 -7.21 -2.67 6.67
CA VAL A 369 -8.07 -3.12 7.76
C VAL A 369 -8.82 -4.36 7.30
N ALA A 370 -8.56 -5.49 7.96
CA ALA A 370 -9.19 -6.77 7.66
C ALA A 370 -10.33 -7.06 8.64
N TYR A 371 -11.56 -7.13 8.11
CA TYR A 371 -12.76 -7.46 8.86
C TYR A 371 -13.10 -8.95 8.65
N PRO A 372 -13.02 -9.79 9.69
CA PRO A 372 -13.26 -11.21 9.55
C PRO A 372 -14.71 -11.48 9.13
N ARG A 373 -14.87 -12.48 8.24
CA ARG A 373 -16.16 -12.90 7.71
C ARG A 373 -16.41 -14.38 7.99
N GLY A 374 -17.68 -14.70 8.18
CA GLY A 374 -18.12 -16.07 8.47
C GLY A 374 -19.47 -16.38 7.84
N VAL A 375 -19.63 -17.62 7.38
CA VAL A 375 -20.89 -18.12 6.82
C VAL A 375 -21.80 -18.57 7.97
N MET A 376 -22.92 -17.87 8.14
CA MET A 376 -23.96 -18.26 9.11
C MET A 376 -24.86 -19.36 8.56
N GLY A 377 -25.01 -19.42 7.23
CA GLY A 377 -25.84 -20.38 6.49
C GLY A 377 -27.22 -19.83 6.20
N ASP A 378 -28.27 -20.62 6.45
CA ASP A 378 -29.61 -20.29 5.96
C ASP A 378 -30.42 -19.42 6.94
N ILE A 379 -30.06 -19.46 8.23
CA ILE A 379 -30.79 -18.80 9.30
C ILE A 379 -29.83 -18.03 10.21
N VAL A 380 -30.23 -16.81 10.61
CA VAL A 380 -29.65 -16.07 11.75
C VAL A 380 -30.78 -15.73 12.72
N ASN A 381 -30.73 -16.30 13.91
CA ASN A 381 -31.65 -15.97 15.00
C ASN A 381 -31.07 -14.80 15.84
N GLY A 382 -31.67 -13.61 15.72
CA GLY A 382 -31.23 -12.38 16.39
C GLY A 382 -31.13 -12.52 17.92
N ASN A 383 -32.11 -13.15 18.57
CA ASN A 383 -32.05 -13.37 20.03
C ASN A 383 -30.83 -14.21 20.43
N GLY A 384 -30.59 -15.31 19.71
CA GLY A 384 -29.42 -16.15 19.94
C GLY A 384 -28.10 -15.46 19.59
N PHE A 385 -28.12 -14.56 18.61
CA PHE A 385 -26.94 -13.76 18.23
C PHE A 385 -26.62 -12.68 19.28
N SER A 386 -27.63 -11.93 19.73
CA SER A 386 -27.52 -10.89 20.75
C SER A 386 -27.08 -11.43 22.11
N ALA A 387 -27.51 -12.65 22.47
CA ALA A 387 -27.10 -13.30 23.70
C ALA A 387 -25.57 -13.52 23.78
N LYS A 388 -24.87 -13.66 22.64
CA LYS A 388 -23.39 -13.77 22.59
C LYS A 388 -22.68 -12.50 23.07
N TYR A 389 -23.38 -11.38 23.04
CA TYR A 389 -22.90 -10.07 23.48
C TYR A 389 -23.60 -9.61 24.76
N ASN A 390 -24.14 -10.55 25.56
CA ASN A 390 -24.86 -10.26 26.80
C ASN A 390 -26.03 -9.26 26.62
N ASN A 391 -26.61 -9.19 25.40
CA ASN A 391 -27.71 -8.29 25.05
C ASN A 391 -27.43 -6.79 25.33
N ILE A 392 -26.18 -6.35 25.22
CA ILE A 392 -25.80 -4.94 25.51
C ILE A 392 -26.00 -3.97 24.33
N TYR A 393 -26.45 -4.48 23.17
CA TYR A 393 -26.67 -3.72 21.94
C TYR A 393 -28.15 -3.78 21.56
N SER A 394 -28.74 -2.62 21.28
CA SER A 394 -30.17 -2.50 20.95
C SER A 394 -30.39 -1.49 19.82
N PHE A 395 -31.53 -1.61 19.14
CA PHE A 395 -31.91 -0.70 18.07
C PHE A 395 -32.09 0.75 18.55
N GLU A 396 -32.44 0.98 19.82
CA GLU A 396 -32.43 2.33 20.40
C GLU A 396 -31.03 2.94 20.40
N GLY A 397 -29.99 2.15 20.71
CA GLY A 397 -28.60 2.60 20.58
C GLY A 397 -28.23 2.92 19.13
N VAL A 398 -28.79 2.22 18.14
CA VAL A 398 -28.59 2.58 16.72
C VAL A 398 -29.17 3.96 16.42
N LYS A 399 -30.38 4.27 16.92
CA LYS A 399 -31.00 5.59 16.76
C LYS A 399 -30.16 6.69 17.42
N GLU A 400 -29.63 6.42 18.61
CA GLU A 400 -28.77 7.33 19.35
C GLU A 400 -27.45 7.61 18.62
N TYR A 401 -26.66 6.56 18.33
CA TYR A 401 -25.30 6.72 17.79
C TYR A 401 -25.23 7.13 16.33
N LEU A 402 -26.29 6.88 15.54
CA LEU A 402 -26.34 7.31 14.14
C LEU A 402 -27.12 8.62 13.95
N GLY A 403 -28.10 8.90 14.82
CA GLY A 403 -28.90 10.13 14.80
C GLY A 403 -29.44 10.45 13.42
N ASP A 404 -29.12 11.64 12.91
CA ASP A 404 -29.61 12.13 11.62
C ASP A 404 -29.09 11.38 10.38
N ARG A 405 -28.16 10.42 10.53
CA ARG A 405 -27.64 9.61 9.40
C ARG A 405 -28.66 8.61 8.85
N ILE A 406 -29.68 8.27 9.63
CA ILE A 406 -30.65 7.24 9.29
C ILE A 406 -32.08 7.78 9.21
N ASP A 407 -32.92 7.09 8.45
CA ASP A 407 -34.36 7.32 8.39
C ASP A 407 -35.09 6.15 9.05
N VAL A 408 -35.64 6.39 10.25
CA VAL A 408 -36.32 5.38 11.06
C VAL A 408 -37.72 5.15 10.52
N GLN A 409 -38.05 3.89 10.26
CA GLN A 409 -39.31 3.44 9.69
C GLN A 409 -40.28 2.98 10.78
N ASP A 410 -41.59 3.04 10.50
CA ASP A 410 -42.65 2.71 11.46
C ASP A 410 -42.52 1.30 12.10
N GLY A 411 -41.96 0.34 11.36
CA GLY A 411 -41.72 -1.04 11.81
C GLY A 411 -40.50 -1.22 12.74
N ASN A 412 -39.91 -0.14 13.26
CA ASN A 412 -38.72 -0.15 14.11
C ASN A 412 -37.48 -0.75 13.43
N TYR A 413 -37.23 -0.33 12.19
CA TYR A 413 -35.97 -0.54 11.48
C TYR A 413 -35.57 0.78 10.82
N ALA A 414 -34.36 0.90 10.26
CA ALA A 414 -33.97 2.15 9.60
C ALA A 414 -33.23 1.92 8.28
N ILE A 415 -33.27 2.94 7.43
CA ILE A 415 -32.57 2.99 6.16
C ILE A 415 -31.50 4.07 6.26
N ASP A 416 -30.29 3.78 5.80
CA ASP A 416 -29.23 4.78 5.75
C ASP A 416 -29.56 5.87 4.71
N LYS A 417 -29.40 7.15 5.09
CA LYS A 417 -29.71 8.26 4.18
C LYS A 417 -28.68 8.45 3.07
N LYS A 418 -27.42 8.05 3.30
CA LYS A 418 -26.34 8.20 2.33
C LYS A 418 -26.28 7.01 1.37
N TYR A 419 -26.46 5.80 1.91
CA TYR A 419 -26.44 4.55 1.14
C TYR A 419 -27.72 3.73 1.39
N PRO A 420 -28.82 3.97 0.64
CA PRO A 420 -30.14 3.36 0.91
C PRO A 420 -30.21 1.83 0.85
N ASN A 421 -29.15 1.17 0.38
CA ASN A 421 -28.98 -0.27 0.41
C ASN A 421 -28.47 -0.80 1.77
N ILE A 422 -28.08 0.08 2.70
CA ILE A 422 -27.75 -0.26 4.08
C ILE A 422 -29.02 -0.13 4.93
N ILE A 423 -29.41 -1.25 5.57
CA ILE A 423 -30.63 -1.36 6.36
C ILE A 423 -30.25 -1.76 7.78
N TYR A 424 -30.68 -1.00 8.77
CA TYR A 424 -30.46 -1.29 10.19
C TYR A 424 -31.65 -2.07 10.74
N VAL A 425 -31.40 -3.25 11.31
CA VAL A 425 -32.44 -4.16 11.81
C VAL A 425 -32.36 -4.29 13.34
N PRO A 426 -33.46 -4.62 14.03
CA PRO A 426 -33.44 -4.84 15.48
C PRO A 426 -32.59 -6.02 15.96
N GLU A 427 -32.25 -5.99 17.25
CA GLU A 427 -31.45 -7.01 17.94
C GLU A 427 -32.10 -8.41 17.96
N ASN A 428 -33.42 -8.49 17.79
CA ASN A 428 -34.19 -9.73 17.74
C ASN A 428 -34.53 -10.19 16.30
N ALA A 429 -33.96 -9.53 15.27
CA ALA A 429 -34.25 -9.85 13.88
C ALA A 429 -33.87 -11.30 13.51
N TYR A 430 -34.80 -12.00 12.86
CA TYR A 430 -34.67 -13.35 12.38
C TYR A 430 -34.52 -13.34 10.85
N ILE A 431 -33.33 -13.68 10.35
CA ILE A 431 -33.00 -13.68 8.92
C ILE A 431 -33.13 -15.11 8.40
N ASN A 432 -33.89 -15.35 7.34
CA ASN A 432 -34.14 -16.70 6.83
C ASN A 432 -34.12 -16.75 5.28
N THR A 433 -33.19 -17.50 4.71
CA THR A 433 -33.07 -17.66 3.25
C THR A 433 -34.17 -18.53 2.65
N ASN A 434 -34.76 -19.45 3.42
CA ASN A 434 -35.80 -20.36 2.95
C ASN A 434 -37.14 -19.65 2.72
N THR A 435 -37.48 -18.69 3.58
CA THR A 435 -38.66 -17.82 3.46
C THR A 435 -38.37 -16.50 2.74
N ASN A 436 -37.09 -16.25 2.46
CA ASN A 436 -36.56 -15.06 1.79
C ASN A 436 -36.93 -13.74 2.50
N ASP A 437 -36.90 -13.73 3.82
CA ASP A 437 -37.28 -12.57 4.62
C ASP A 437 -36.44 -12.37 5.88
N ILE A 438 -36.62 -11.18 6.46
CA ILE A 438 -36.15 -10.81 7.78
C ILE A 438 -37.38 -10.40 8.59
N THR A 439 -37.58 -11.03 9.74
CA THR A 439 -38.75 -10.83 10.60
C THR A 439 -38.35 -10.48 12.03
N TRP A 440 -39.19 -9.72 12.73
CA TRP A 440 -39.04 -9.44 14.17
C TRP A 440 -40.39 -9.05 14.76
N THR A 441 -40.50 -9.05 16.09
CA THR A 441 -41.70 -8.56 16.78
C THR A 441 -41.45 -7.14 17.28
N TYR A 442 -42.38 -6.22 17.01
CA TYR A 442 -42.40 -4.85 17.52
C TYR A 442 -43.83 -4.48 17.92
N ASN A 443 -44.02 -3.92 19.12
CA ASN A 443 -45.35 -3.58 19.68
C ASN A 443 -46.39 -4.72 19.63
N GLY A 444 -45.93 -5.98 19.75
CA GLY A 444 -46.79 -7.16 19.68
C GLY A 444 -47.18 -7.60 18.27
N GLU A 445 -46.76 -6.88 17.24
CA GLU A 445 -46.99 -7.21 15.82
C GLU A 445 -45.71 -7.74 15.17
N GLU A 446 -45.87 -8.70 14.25
CA GLU A 446 -44.76 -9.19 13.43
C GLU A 446 -44.48 -8.19 12.31
N GLN A 447 -43.21 -7.79 12.21
CA GLN A 447 -42.67 -6.94 11.16
C GLN A 447 -41.87 -7.79 10.19
N ARG A 448 -41.86 -7.41 8.91
CA ARG A 448 -41.22 -8.17 7.85
C ARG A 448 -40.62 -7.29 6.77
N ILE A 449 -39.41 -7.62 6.31
CA ILE A 449 -38.80 -7.08 5.10
C ILE A 449 -38.24 -8.21 4.22
N LEU A 450 -38.14 -7.96 2.92
CA LEU A 450 -37.57 -8.91 1.95
C LEU A 450 -36.04 -8.99 2.11
N LEU A 451 -35.50 -10.21 2.10
CA LEU A 451 -34.06 -10.44 2.04
C LEU A 451 -33.55 -10.23 0.59
N ASN A 452 -32.55 -9.38 0.40
CA ASN A 452 -32.06 -8.97 -0.92
C ASN A 452 -30.53 -8.98 -0.97
N PRO A 453 -29.91 -9.58 -2.00
CA PRO A 453 -28.45 -9.68 -2.10
C PRO A 453 -27.72 -8.36 -2.37
N ASN A 454 -28.44 -7.34 -2.83
CA ASN A 454 -27.90 -5.99 -3.06
C ASN A 454 -27.95 -5.11 -1.80
N LYS A 455 -28.53 -5.61 -0.70
CA LYS A 455 -28.64 -4.89 0.57
C LYS A 455 -27.70 -5.47 1.62
N SER A 456 -27.24 -4.60 2.51
CA SER A 456 -26.45 -4.94 3.70
C SER A 456 -27.30 -4.68 4.93
N TYR A 457 -27.47 -5.70 5.78
CA TYR A 457 -28.30 -5.61 6.98
C TYR A 457 -27.43 -5.47 8.22
N VAL A 458 -27.53 -4.35 8.93
CA VAL A 458 -26.68 -4.01 10.07
C VAL A 458 -27.43 -4.29 11.37
N HIS A 459 -26.88 -5.19 12.17
CA HIS A 459 -27.34 -5.51 13.52
C HIS A 459 -26.88 -4.42 14.51
N PRO A 460 -27.56 -4.20 15.65
CA PRO A 460 -27.17 -3.17 16.62
C PRO A 460 -25.77 -3.32 17.20
N SER A 461 -25.19 -4.52 17.15
CA SER A 461 -23.77 -4.75 17.50
C SER A 461 -22.78 -4.27 16.43
N GLY A 462 -23.24 -3.66 15.33
CA GLY A 462 -22.44 -3.30 14.15
C GLY A 462 -22.07 -4.46 13.21
N HIS A 463 -22.55 -5.68 13.48
CA HIS A 463 -22.34 -6.81 12.56
C HIS A 463 -23.16 -6.61 11.29
N LYS A 464 -22.56 -6.93 10.15
CA LYS A 464 -23.22 -6.78 8.84
C LYS A 464 -23.57 -8.15 8.27
N PHE A 465 -24.82 -8.38 7.95
CA PHE A 465 -25.31 -9.59 7.29
C PHE A 465 -25.63 -9.31 5.82
N LYS A 466 -25.19 -10.20 4.93
CA LYS A 466 -25.46 -10.11 3.50
C LYS A 466 -25.86 -11.48 2.94
N LEU A 467 -26.84 -11.47 2.04
CA LEU A 467 -27.22 -12.65 1.27
C LEU A 467 -26.24 -12.80 0.09
N GLU A 468 -25.44 -13.86 0.09
CA GLU A 468 -24.45 -14.12 -0.94
C GLU A 468 -24.67 -15.45 -1.64
N LYS A 469 -24.46 -15.47 -2.96
CA LYS A 469 -24.44 -16.69 -3.75
C LYS A 469 -23.09 -17.36 -3.62
N HIS A 470 -23.08 -18.69 -3.49
CA HIS A 470 -21.87 -19.49 -3.58
C HIS A 470 -21.29 -19.41 -5.00
N ASP A 471 -19.97 -19.24 -5.14
CA ASP A 471 -19.37 -19.01 -6.46
C ASP A 471 -19.46 -20.24 -7.38
N ALA A 472 -19.42 -21.47 -6.82
CA ALA A 472 -19.41 -22.73 -7.59
C ALA A 472 -20.74 -23.50 -7.68
N VAL A 473 -21.74 -23.22 -6.83
CA VAL A 473 -23.01 -23.96 -6.81
C VAL A 473 -24.18 -23.01 -6.63
N ALA A 474 -25.38 -23.42 -7.04
CA ALA A 474 -26.60 -22.61 -6.94
C ALA A 474 -27.16 -22.55 -5.50
N LEU A 475 -26.31 -22.21 -4.54
CA LEU A 475 -26.64 -22.08 -3.12
C LEU A 475 -26.52 -20.62 -2.69
N TRP A 476 -27.51 -20.15 -1.93
CA TRP A 476 -27.47 -18.83 -1.28
C TRP A 476 -27.25 -19.00 0.22
N ARG A 477 -26.51 -18.08 0.83
CA ARG A 477 -26.13 -18.14 2.24
C ARG A 477 -26.01 -16.76 2.85
N ILE A 478 -26.26 -16.66 4.15
CA ILE A 478 -26.02 -15.45 4.93
C ILE A 478 -24.54 -15.44 5.34
N VAL A 479 -23.85 -14.37 4.96
CA VAL A 479 -22.47 -14.10 5.39
C VAL A 479 -22.48 -12.92 6.35
N ALA A 480 -21.87 -13.12 7.51
CA ALA A 480 -21.67 -12.06 8.50
C ALA A 480 -20.27 -11.48 8.37
N THR A 481 -20.17 -10.16 8.50
CA THR A 481 -18.91 -9.41 8.60
C THR A 481 -18.85 -8.76 9.96
N ALA A 482 -17.72 -8.92 10.66
CA ALA A 482 -17.54 -8.35 11.99
C ALA A 482 -17.58 -6.81 11.97
N PRO A 483 -17.99 -6.17 13.07
CA PRO A 483 -17.98 -4.72 13.21
C PRO A 483 -16.56 -4.17 13.24
N GLU A 484 -15.68 -4.84 13.98
CA GLU A 484 -14.32 -4.43 14.30
C GLU A 484 -13.32 -5.23 13.45
N GLY A 485 -12.33 -4.54 12.86
CA GLY A 485 -11.29 -5.14 12.05
C GLY A 485 -9.91 -5.06 12.70
N VAL A 486 -8.89 -5.58 12.01
CA VAL A 486 -7.49 -5.44 12.41
C VAL A 486 -6.74 -4.72 11.30
N PHE A 487 -6.18 -3.55 11.61
CA PHE A 487 -5.30 -2.84 10.68
C PHE A 487 -3.94 -3.54 10.62
N CYS A 488 -3.76 -4.32 9.55
CA CYS A 488 -2.53 -5.00 9.21
C CYS A 488 -1.64 -4.08 8.37
N HIS A 489 -0.47 -3.71 8.89
CA HIS A 489 0.51 -2.85 8.26
C HIS A 489 1.75 -3.67 7.87
N LYS A 490 2.20 -3.57 6.62
CA LYS A 490 3.28 -4.38 6.03
C LYS A 490 4.41 -3.46 5.50
N PRO A 491 5.28 -2.95 6.38
CA PRO A 491 6.39 -2.07 6.00
C PRO A 491 7.62 -2.85 5.56
N CYS A 492 8.65 -2.13 5.11
CA CYS A 492 10.02 -2.61 4.89
C CYS A 492 10.12 -3.93 4.12
N THR A 493 9.23 -4.11 3.14
CA THR A 493 9.07 -5.36 2.41
C THR A 493 9.71 -5.24 1.03
N VAL A 494 10.81 -5.95 0.82
CA VAL A 494 11.56 -5.96 -0.45
C VAL A 494 10.69 -6.39 -1.63
N SER A 495 11.14 -6.07 -2.85
CA SER A 495 10.42 -6.46 -4.07
C SER A 495 10.18 -7.98 -4.13
N GLY A 496 8.90 -8.37 -4.23
CA GLY A 496 8.46 -9.77 -4.21
C GLY A 496 8.37 -10.40 -2.80
N GLY A 497 8.46 -9.60 -1.73
CA GLY A 497 8.08 -9.98 -0.37
C GLY A 497 6.56 -9.90 -0.10
N GLY A 498 5.78 -9.53 -1.13
CA GLY A 498 4.31 -9.51 -1.08
C GLY A 498 3.72 -8.33 -0.28
N LYS A 499 4.25 -7.12 -0.49
CA LYS A 499 3.77 -5.86 0.14
C LYS A 499 2.26 -5.65 -0.13
N SER A 500 1.86 -5.59 -1.39
CA SER A 500 0.48 -5.33 -1.82
C SER A 500 -0.46 -6.53 -1.59
N GLU A 501 0.07 -7.73 -1.37
CA GLU A 501 -0.73 -8.94 -1.08
C GLU A 501 -1.55 -8.80 0.23
N ILE A 502 -1.11 -7.93 1.14
CA ILE A 502 -1.82 -7.67 2.39
C ILE A 502 -3.25 -7.11 2.15
N SER A 503 -3.47 -6.36 1.06
CA SER A 503 -4.78 -5.76 0.73
C SER A 503 -5.57 -6.57 -0.31
N LYS A 504 -4.93 -7.43 -1.12
CA LYS A 504 -5.59 -8.27 -2.14
C LYS A 504 -6.54 -9.32 -1.57
N SER A 505 -7.71 -9.50 -2.17
CA SER A 505 -8.71 -10.45 -1.67
C SER A 505 -8.26 -11.91 -1.77
N MET A 506 -8.28 -12.65 -0.64
CA MET A 506 -8.05 -14.10 -0.63
C MET A 506 -9.10 -14.85 -1.46
N LYS A 507 -10.29 -14.26 -1.71
CA LYS A 507 -11.36 -14.89 -2.49
C LYS A 507 -10.87 -15.39 -3.86
N ASN A 508 -9.94 -14.67 -4.49
CA ASN A 508 -9.40 -15.04 -5.80
C ASN A 508 -8.51 -16.29 -5.76
N ALA A 509 -7.97 -16.64 -4.57
CA ALA A 509 -7.15 -17.84 -4.36
C ALA A 509 -7.97 -19.07 -3.94
N ILE A 510 -9.29 -18.93 -3.72
CA ILE A 510 -10.17 -20.03 -3.31
C ILE A 510 -10.63 -20.80 -4.55
N THR A 511 -10.33 -22.09 -4.55
CA THR A 511 -10.88 -23.06 -5.51
C THR A 511 -11.98 -23.90 -4.87
N TYR A 512 -12.90 -24.39 -5.70
CA TYR A 512 -14.01 -25.22 -5.26
C TYR A 512 -13.93 -26.59 -5.92
N SER A 513 -14.16 -27.65 -5.16
CA SER A 513 -14.17 -29.03 -5.68
C SER A 513 -15.24 -29.84 -4.98
N ALA A 514 -15.67 -30.93 -5.60
CA ALA A 514 -16.66 -31.84 -5.01
C ALA A 514 -16.19 -32.33 -3.64
N PHE A 515 -17.10 -32.34 -2.67
CA PHE A 515 -16.85 -32.99 -1.39
C PHE A 515 -16.99 -34.49 -1.59
N ASN A 516 -15.87 -35.21 -1.66
CA ASN A 516 -15.87 -36.64 -1.95
C ASN A 516 -15.85 -37.48 -0.68
N ILE A 517 -16.65 -38.53 -0.69
CA ILE A 517 -16.60 -39.67 0.21
C ILE A 517 -16.18 -40.92 -0.57
N ILE A 518 -15.73 -41.97 0.10
CA ILE A 518 -15.27 -43.20 -0.53
C ILE A 518 -16.42 -44.20 -0.63
N ASP A 519 -17.04 -44.50 0.51
CA ASP A 519 -18.19 -45.40 0.62
C ASP A 519 -19.13 -44.83 1.69
N ILE A 520 -20.34 -44.43 1.28
CA ILE A 520 -21.27 -43.74 2.18
C ILE A 520 -21.64 -44.54 3.42
N GLU A 521 -21.76 -45.87 3.32
CA GLU A 521 -22.16 -46.69 4.47
C GLU A 521 -20.99 -46.87 5.43
N ALA A 522 -19.81 -47.19 4.92
CA ALA A 522 -18.60 -47.35 5.73
C ALA A 522 -18.15 -46.02 6.35
N ASP A 523 -18.21 -44.94 5.58
CA ASP A 523 -17.82 -43.61 6.03
C ASP A 523 -18.82 -43.06 7.07
N PHE A 524 -20.12 -43.35 6.95
CA PHE A 524 -21.11 -42.97 7.96
C PHE A 524 -20.90 -43.71 9.27
N LYS A 525 -20.58 -45.01 9.21
CA LYS A 525 -20.25 -45.79 10.41
C LYS A 525 -19.01 -45.21 11.12
N LYS A 526 -17.98 -44.85 10.35
CA LYS A 526 -16.78 -44.16 10.89
C LYS A 526 -17.12 -42.79 11.47
N ALA A 527 -18.03 -42.05 10.86
CA ALA A 527 -18.50 -40.77 11.38
C ALA A 527 -19.24 -40.93 12.72
N ASP A 528 -20.08 -41.96 12.87
CA ASP A 528 -20.75 -42.26 14.15
C ASP A 528 -19.74 -42.56 15.26
N GLU A 529 -18.71 -43.38 14.99
CA GLU A 529 -17.64 -43.70 15.94
C GLU A 529 -17.00 -42.43 16.53
N ILE A 530 -16.87 -41.38 15.72
CA ILE A 530 -16.27 -40.10 16.13
C ILE A 530 -17.30 -39.21 16.83
N ILE A 531 -18.52 -39.13 16.30
CA ILE A 531 -19.59 -38.27 16.82
C ILE A 531 -20.01 -38.72 18.24
N GLU A 532 -20.09 -40.03 18.45
CA GLU A 532 -20.54 -40.68 19.68
C GLU A 532 -19.40 -40.97 20.67
N TYR A 533 -18.15 -40.69 20.28
CA TYR A 533 -16.98 -40.92 21.14
C TYR A 533 -17.09 -40.19 22.49
N ASP A 534 -16.76 -40.89 23.58
CA ASP A 534 -16.70 -40.28 24.92
C ASP A 534 -15.39 -39.51 25.12
N TYR A 535 -15.41 -38.25 24.72
CA TYR A 535 -14.26 -37.37 24.81
C TYR A 535 -13.82 -37.05 26.24
N SER A 536 -14.56 -37.40 27.29
CA SER A 536 -14.14 -37.14 28.67
C SER A 536 -12.85 -37.88 29.06
N LYS A 537 -12.61 -39.05 28.44
CA LYS A 537 -11.45 -39.93 28.70
C LYS A 537 -10.17 -39.55 27.98
N ARG A 538 -10.17 -38.44 27.22
CA ARG A 538 -9.04 -38.05 26.38
C ARG A 538 -7.81 -37.58 27.16
N TRP A 539 -7.98 -37.10 28.39
CA TRP A 539 -6.92 -36.43 29.13
C TRP A 539 -5.98 -37.42 29.79
N ARG A 540 -4.66 -37.19 29.67
CA ARG A 540 -3.64 -38.00 30.38
C ARG A 540 -3.73 -37.80 31.90
N ASP A 541 -3.83 -36.54 32.33
CA ASP A 541 -4.02 -36.14 33.73
C ASP A 541 -5.42 -35.54 33.92
N TYR A 542 -6.44 -36.40 34.02
CA TYR A 542 -7.82 -35.95 34.17
C TYR A 542 -8.06 -35.26 35.51
N ASP A 543 -8.47 -33.99 35.47
CA ASP A 543 -8.94 -33.25 36.64
C ASP A 543 -10.47 -33.44 36.81
N PRO A 544 -10.92 -34.19 37.83
CA PRO A 544 -12.34 -34.45 38.08
C PRO A 544 -13.12 -33.22 38.55
N THR A 545 -12.47 -32.09 38.82
CA THR A 545 -13.12 -30.82 39.15
C THR A 545 -13.56 -30.04 37.91
N LEU A 546 -13.08 -30.41 36.72
CA LEU A 546 -13.47 -29.78 35.47
C LEU A 546 -14.87 -30.23 35.00
N PRO A 547 -15.65 -29.33 34.36
CA PRO A 547 -16.97 -29.68 33.83
C PRO A 547 -16.89 -30.82 32.80
N PRO A 548 -17.93 -31.68 32.71
CA PRO A 548 -17.97 -32.76 31.74
C PRO A 548 -17.76 -32.28 30.31
N SER A 549 -16.98 -33.03 29.54
CA SER A 549 -16.77 -32.74 28.13
C SER A 549 -18.10 -32.78 27.37
N HIS A 550 -18.48 -31.68 26.71
CA HIS A 550 -19.66 -31.68 25.84
C HIS A 550 -19.55 -32.76 24.75
N SER A 551 -20.67 -33.33 24.29
CA SER A 551 -20.65 -34.23 23.11
C SER A 551 -20.18 -33.49 21.85
N PHE A 552 -19.82 -34.23 20.79
CA PHE A 552 -19.33 -33.64 19.55
C PHE A 552 -20.35 -32.68 18.92
N LEU A 553 -21.62 -33.11 18.81
CA LEU A 553 -22.69 -32.31 18.19
C LEU A 553 -23.35 -31.29 19.13
N SER A 554 -23.00 -31.24 20.41
CA SER A 554 -23.55 -30.27 21.37
C SER A 554 -23.53 -28.82 20.86
N SER A 555 -24.64 -28.09 21.02
CA SER A 555 -24.74 -26.67 20.66
C SER A 555 -23.71 -25.78 21.37
N ASN A 556 -23.27 -26.19 22.56
CA ASN A 556 -22.24 -25.50 23.36
C ASN A 556 -20.80 -25.79 22.88
N ARG A 557 -20.61 -26.77 21.98
CA ARG A 557 -19.30 -27.05 21.37
C ARG A 557 -19.16 -26.28 20.06
N THR A 558 -18.15 -25.41 19.99
CA THR A 558 -17.88 -24.63 18.78
C THR A 558 -17.23 -25.49 17.68
N LEU A 559 -17.33 -25.07 16.41
CA LEU A 559 -16.64 -25.77 15.31
C LEU A 559 -15.13 -25.73 15.47
N GLY A 560 -14.53 -24.61 15.88
CA GLY A 560 -13.10 -24.54 16.19
C GLY A 560 -12.68 -25.48 17.32
N SER A 561 -13.52 -25.62 18.37
CA SER A 561 -13.29 -26.61 19.42
C SER A 561 -13.39 -28.05 18.90
N ALA A 562 -14.32 -28.32 17.98
CA ALA A 562 -14.42 -29.62 17.31
C ALA A 562 -13.20 -29.92 16.43
N VAL A 563 -12.68 -28.94 15.67
CA VAL A 563 -11.41 -29.08 14.94
C VAL A 563 -10.29 -29.45 15.89
N ARG A 564 -10.10 -28.70 16.98
CA ARG A 564 -9.05 -28.96 17.97
C ARG A 564 -9.16 -30.34 18.63
N LEU A 565 -10.38 -30.83 18.85
CA LEU A 565 -10.64 -32.16 19.41
C LEU A 565 -10.11 -33.28 18.51
N LEU A 566 -10.18 -33.06 17.20
CA LEU A 566 -9.77 -34.01 16.16
C LEU A 566 -8.31 -33.76 15.74
N GLN A 567 -7.49 -33.28 16.66
CA GLN A 567 -6.04 -33.09 16.48
C GLN A 567 -5.32 -33.76 17.65
N PRO A 568 -4.19 -34.46 17.41
CA PRO A 568 -3.40 -35.04 18.48
C PRO A 568 -2.74 -33.94 19.32
N LEU A 569 -2.71 -34.12 20.63
CA LEU A 569 -2.12 -33.18 21.59
C LEU A 569 -1.40 -33.91 22.73
N ASP A 570 -0.30 -33.34 23.23
CA ASP A 570 0.53 -33.95 24.27
C ASP A 570 -0.19 -34.11 25.63
N VAL A 571 -1.22 -33.31 25.85
CA VAL A 571 -2.11 -33.37 27.02
C VAL A 571 -3.12 -34.52 26.96
N PHE A 572 -3.26 -35.16 25.80
CA PHE A 572 -4.14 -36.31 25.62
C PHE A 572 -3.43 -37.65 25.85
N THR A 573 -4.21 -38.70 26.14
CA THR A 573 -3.70 -40.07 26.26
C THR A 573 -3.16 -40.55 24.92
N ASP A 574 -2.18 -41.46 24.97
CA ASP A 574 -1.58 -42.03 23.75
C ASP A 574 -2.62 -42.79 22.93
N GLU A 575 -3.53 -43.51 23.61
CA GLU A 575 -4.68 -44.19 22.99
C GLU A 575 -5.59 -43.21 22.23
N TYR A 576 -5.91 -42.05 22.82
CA TYR A 576 -6.74 -41.05 22.15
C TYR A 576 -6.01 -40.39 20.97
N ASN A 577 -4.73 -40.09 21.13
CA ASN A 577 -3.91 -39.54 20.05
C ASN A 577 -3.77 -40.53 18.89
N GLU A 578 -3.63 -41.82 19.17
CA GLU A 578 -3.63 -42.88 18.15
C GLU A 578 -5.00 -42.96 17.46
N PHE A 579 -6.10 -42.94 18.22
CA PHE A 579 -7.47 -42.88 17.67
C PHE A 579 -7.65 -41.72 16.69
N VAL A 580 -7.28 -40.49 17.09
CA VAL A 580 -7.46 -39.29 16.27
C VAL A 580 -6.54 -39.29 15.05
N THR A 581 -5.28 -39.72 15.21
CA THR A 581 -4.30 -39.82 14.11
C THR A 581 -4.79 -40.79 13.03
N ASN A 582 -5.47 -41.87 13.42
CA ASN A 582 -6.00 -42.89 12.51
C ASN A 582 -7.32 -42.50 11.82
N ILE A 583 -7.91 -41.32 12.12
CA ILE A 583 -9.10 -40.83 11.42
C ILE A 583 -8.70 -40.39 10.00
N PRO A 584 -9.28 -40.99 8.93
CA PRO A 584 -9.02 -40.54 7.57
C PRO A 584 -9.47 -39.10 7.34
N VAL A 585 -8.73 -38.35 6.52
CA VAL A 585 -8.95 -36.91 6.28
C VAL A 585 -10.36 -36.62 5.74
N HIS A 586 -10.90 -37.46 4.85
CA HIS A 586 -12.25 -37.28 4.30
C HIS A 586 -13.33 -37.48 5.37
N ILE A 587 -13.13 -38.40 6.31
CA ILE A 587 -14.01 -38.61 7.47
C ILE A 587 -13.96 -37.41 8.42
N ARG A 588 -12.77 -36.87 8.70
CA ARG A 588 -12.62 -35.68 9.55
C ARG A 588 -13.38 -34.49 8.96
N SER A 589 -13.22 -34.29 7.66
CA SER A 589 -13.97 -33.28 6.92
C SER A 589 -15.47 -33.50 6.98
N LEU A 590 -15.93 -34.77 6.92
CA LEU A 590 -17.35 -35.14 6.97
C LEU A 590 -17.97 -34.81 8.33
N VAL A 591 -17.33 -35.23 9.42
CA VAL A 591 -17.85 -34.94 10.78
C VAL A 591 -17.84 -33.45 11.10
N LEU A 592 -16.84 -32.69 10.63
CA LEU A 592 -16.80 -31.24 10.75
C LEU A 592 -17.90 -30.55 9.93
N PHE A 593 -18.20 -31.07 8.73
CA PHE A 593 -19.33 -30.62 7.93
C PHE A 593 -20.67 -30.90 8.65
N ILE A 594 -20.87 -32.11 9.17
CA ILE A 594 -22.06 -32.48 9.97
C ILE A 594 -22.19 -31.57 11.19
N LYS A 595 -21.08 -31.31 11.91
CA LYS A 595 -21.06 -30.39 13.05
C LYS A 595 -21.57 -28.99 12.69
N ARG A 596 -21.20 -28.51 11.51
CA ARG A 596 -21.66 -27.22 11.00
C ARG A 596 -23.15 -27.23 10.69
N LEU A 597 -23.69 -28.32 10.11
CA LEU A 597 -25.13 -28.47 9.87
C LEU A 597 -25.93 -28.50 11.18
N TYR A 598 -25.45 -29.24 12.19
CA TYR A 598 -26.10 -29.37 13.50
C TYR A 598 -26.13 -28.07 14.33
N ARG A 599 -25.42 -27.02 13.92
CA ARG A 599 -25.56 -25.67 14.51
C ARG A 599 -26.82 -24.96 14.03
N GLN A 600 -27.35 -25.33 12.87
CA GLN A 600 -28.48 -24.69 12.22
C GLN A 600 -29.79 -25.42 12.50
N ASP A 601 -29.71 -26.71 12.79
CA ASP A 601 -30.86 -27.53 13.15
C ASP A 601 -30.85 -27.81 14.66
N HIS A 602 -31.95 -27.47 15.34
CA HIS A 602 -32.12 -27.61 16.79
C HIS A 602 -32.36 -29.07 17.22
N GLY A 603 -31.66 -30.03 16.59
CA GLY A 603 -31.73 -31.46 16.90
C GLY A 603 -32.99 -32.17 16.38
N ALA A 604 -33.67 -31.62 15.37
CA ALA A 604 -34.90 -32.20 14.84
C ALA A 604 -34.66 -33.23 13.72
N LEU A 605 -33.57 -33.14 12.96
CA LEU A 605 -33.28 -34.04 11.83
C LEU A 605 -32.11 -34.99 12.13
N ASN A 606 -32.27 -36.23 11.69
CA ASN A 606 -31.17 -37.19 11.59
C ASN A 606 -30.33 -36.82 10.36
N TRP A 607 -29.06 -36.45 10.58
CA TRP A 607 -28.19 -35.94 9.51
C TRP A 607 -28.02 -36.93 8.35
N LYS A 608 -28.13 -38.25 8.61
CA LYS A 608 -28.02 -39.28 7.58
C LYS A 608 -29.16 -39.25 6.57
N ASP A 609 -30.35 -38.79 6.98
CA ASP A 609 -31.50 -38.68 6.08
C ASP A 609 -31.38 -37.45 5.16
N CYS A 610 -30.51 -36.51 5.54
CA CYS A 610 -30.27 -35.29 4.78
C CYS A 610 -29.06 -35.39 3.84
N VAL A 611 -28.28 -36.46 3.93
CA VAL A 611 -27.01 -36.63 3.20
C VAL A 611 -27.07 -37.86 2.30
N SER A 612 -26.72 -37.69 1.03
CA SER A 612 -26.81 -38.75 0.02
C SER A 612 -25.67 -38.68 -1.00
N VAL A 613 -25.62 -39.67 -1.91
CA VAL A 613 -24.79 -39.67 -3.11
C VAL A 613 -25.63 -40.10 -4.31
N ASP A 614 -25.23 -39.68 -5.51
CA ASP A 614 -25.87 -40.17 -6.73
C ASP A 614 -25.57 -41.64 -6.99
N ILE A 615 -26.46 -42.32 -7.72
CA ILE A 615 -26.18 -43.64 -8.29
C ILE A 615 -25.66 -43.42 -9.71
N VAL A 616 -24.36 -43.58 -9.91
CA VAL A 616 -23.67 -43.43 -11.19
C VAL A 616 -23.44 -44.80 -11.80
N ASN A 617 -24.06 -45.09 -12.96
CA ASN A 617 -23.94 -46.37 -13.66
C ASN A 617 -24.28 -47.59 -12.78
N GLY A 618 -25.26 -47.45 -11.88
CA GLY A 618 -25.69 -48.52 -10.97
C GLY A 618 -24.82 -48.68 -9.71
N GLN A 619 -23.79 -47.85 -9.54
CA GLN A 619 -22.94 -47.83 -8.34
C GLN A 619 -23.13 -46.52 -7.57
N LYS A 620 -22.96 -46.56 -6.24
CA LYS A 620 -22.97 -45.34 -5.44
C LYS A 620 -21.78 -44.47 -5.84
N GLY A 621 -22.04 -43.22 -6.16
CA GLY A 621 -21.03 -42.22 -6.44
C GLY A 621 -20.32 -41.74 -5.18
N THR A 622 -19.31 -40.91 -5.38
CA THR A 622 -18.45 -40.37 -4.31
C THR A 622 -18.79 -38.92 -3.94
N GLY A 623 -19.49 -38.18 -4.81
CA GLY A 623 -19.85 -36.79 -4.57
C GLY A 623 -20.99 -36.65 -3.56
N LEU A 624 -20.70 -36.07 -2.39
CA LEU A 624 -21.65 -35.88 -1.31
C LEU A 624 -22.73 -34.84 -1.69
N LYS A 625 -23.98 -35.14 -1.35
CA LYS A 625 -25.11 -34.22 -1.45
C LYS A 625 -25.74 -33.96 -0.09
N TYR A 626 -26.22 -32.74 0.11
CA TYR A 626 -27.04 -32.34 1.25
C TYR A 626 -28.37 -31.81 0.75
N MET A 627 -29.49 -32.42 1.15
CA MET A 627 -30.84 -32.10 0.66
C MET A 627 -30.90 -32.03 -0.88
N ASN A 628 -30.30 -33.02 -1.55
CA ASN A 628 -30.13 -33.12 -3.01
C ASN A 628 -29.23 -32.06 -3.69
N ASN A 629 -28.64 -31.12 -2.94
CA ASN A 629 -27.68 -30.16 -3.46
C ASN A 629 -26.25 -30.71 -3.36
N PRO A 630 -25.40 -30.57 -4.39
CA PRO A 630 -23.98 -30.92 -4.29
C PRO A 630 -23.27 -30.17 -3.16
N VAL A 631 -22.54 -30.90 -2.32
CA VAL A 631 -21.65 -30.30 -1.33
C VAL A 631 -20.29 -30.06 -1.99
N VAL A 632 -19.81 -28.82 -1.92
CA VAL A 632 -18.50 -28.43 -2.44
C VAL A 632 -17.59 -28.00 -1.29
N GLY A 633 -16.36 -28.49 -1.31
CA GLY A 633 -15.28 -28.02 -0.44
C GLY A 633 -14.65 -26.75 -1.02
N SER A 634 -14.30 -25.83 -0.14
CA SER A 634 -13.45 -24.68 -0.46
C SER A 634 -12.01 -25.01 -0.12
N TYR A 635 -11.09 -24.78 -1.04
CA TYR A 635 -9.67 -25.08 -0.88
C TYR A 635 -8.84 -23.87 -1.28
N VAL A 636 -7.71 -23.67 -0.60
CA VAL A 636 -6.69 -22.70 -1.01
C VAL A 636 -5.36 -23.44 -1.18
N ARG A 637 -4.59 -23.04 -2.19
CA ARG A 637 -3.22 -23.53 -2.37
C ARG A 637 -2.32 -22.88 -1.32
N ILE A 638 -1.50 -23.67 -0.63
CA ILE A 638 -0.42 -23.18 0.24
C ILE A 638 0.87 -23.89 -0.18
N GLY A 639 1.47 -23.38 -1.25
CA GLY A 639 2.70 -23.89 -1.85
C GLY A 639 2.52 -25.12 -2.74
N PHE A 640 3.66 -25.70 -3.10
CA PHE A 640 3.79 -26.77 -4.07
C PHE A 640 4.56 -27.96 -3.50
N ASN A 641 4.27 -29.17 -3.98
CA ASN A 641 5.12 -30.33 -3.77
C ASN A 641 6.35 -30.28 -4.70
N GLN A 642 7.26 -31.26 -4.59
CA GLN A 642 8.49 -31.31 -5.40
C GLN A 642 8.24 -31.50 -6.91
N ASP A 643 7.09 -32.06 -7.29
CA ASP A 643 6.69 -32.23 -8.69
C ASP A 643 6.01 -30.98 -9.27
N GLY A 644 5.82 -29.91 -8.48
CA GLY A 644 5.11 -28.70 -8.86
C GLY A 644 3.59 -28.80 -8.75
N ASN A 645 3.05 -29.85 -8.12
CA ASN A 645 1.62 -29.98 -7.84
C ASN A 645 1.20 -29.10 -6.65
N TRP A 646 -0.04 -28.60 -6.69
CA TRP A 646 -0.58 -27.71 -5.66
C TRP A 646 -0.82 -28.46 -4.34
N LEU A 647 -0.41 -27.85 -3.22
CA LEU A 647 -0.78 -28.29 -1.88
C LEU A 647 -2.10 -27.61 -1.48
N LEU A 648 -3.21 -28.27 -1.82
CA LEU A 648 -4.56 -27.76 -1.53
C LEU A 648 -4.97 -28.05 -0.10
N ASN A 649 -5.34 -27.01 0.63
CA ASN A 649 -5.76 -27.07 2.03
C ASN A 649 -7.24 -26.70 2.15
N LYS A 650 -8.03 -27.57 2.79
CA LYS A 650 -9.47 -27.38 2.95
C LYS A 650 -9.77 -26.30 3.99
N LEU A 651 -10.46 -25.27 3.54
CA LEU A 651 -11.02 -24.23 4.39
C LEU A 651 -12.22 -24.77 5.17
N ARG A 652 -12.46 -24.20 6.34
CA ARG A 652 -13.66 -24.48 7.12
C ARG A 652 -14.90 -24.12 6.34
N SER A 653 -15.92 -24.95 6.51
CA SER A 653 -17.22 -24.74 5.85
C SER A 653 -17.95 -23.46 6.29
N ASP A 654 -17.57 -22.88 7.43
CA ASP A 654 -18.05 -21.57 7.91
C ASP A 654 -17.10 -20.40 7.61
N PHE A 655 -15.99 -20.63 6.90
CA PHE A 655 -15.06 -19.58 6.50
C PHE A 655 -15.60 -18.76 5.31
N SER A 656 -15.37 -17.45 5.36
CA SER A 656 -15.42 -16.56 4.20
C SER A 656 -14.22 -15.61 4.30
N ALA A 657 -13.60 -15.28 3.17
CA ALA A 657 -12.46 -14.36 3.11
C ALA A 657 -12.86 -13.00 3.72
N SER A 658 -11.96 -12.38 4.49
CA SER A 658 -12.19 -11.10 5.14
C SER A 658 -12.56 -10.01 4.12
N GLN A 659 -13.41 -9.08 4.54
CA GLN A 659 -13.54 -7.81 3.81
C GLN A 659 -12.32 -6.96 4.16
N LYS A 660 -11.62 -6.45 3.15
CA LYS A 660 -10.45 -5.59 3.35
C LYS A 660 -10.73 -4.18 2.85
N ILE A 661 -10.33 -3.19 3.65
CA ILE A 661 -10.28 -1.78 3.27
C ILE A 661 -8.81 -1.43 3.16
N GLN A 662 -8.34 -1.16 1.94
CA GLN A 662 -6.93 -0.82 1.72
C GLN A 662 -6.64 0.57 2.29
N MET A 663 -5.60 0.65 3.12
CA MET A 663 -5.17 1.89 3.76
C MET A 663 -3.84 2.39 3.18
N GLU A 664 -3.03 1.48 2.64
CA GLU A 664 -1.68 1.72 2.16
C GLU A 664 -1.37 0.77 0.98
N ASP A 665 -0.43 1.16 0.11
CA ASP A 665 0.08 0.26 -0.93
C ASP A 665 1.59 0.43 -1.13
N ASP A 666 2.08 1.61 -1.50
CA ASP A 666 3.47 1.84 -1.89
C ASP A 666 4.09 3.15 -1.38
N ILE A 667 3.33 4.24 -1.36
CA ILE A 667 3.74 5.52 -0.75
C ILE A 667 2.78 5.86 0.40
N THR A 668 3.30 5.79 1.61
CA THR A 668 2.50 5.98 2.83
C THR A 668 3.04 7.15 3.64
N ALA A 669 2.14 7.99 4.11
CA ALA A 669 2.40 8.96 5.18
C ALA A 669 1.85 8.40 6.48
N SER A 670 2.65 8.41 7.54
CA SER A 670 2.20 7.99 8.86
C SER A 670 2.63 8.95 9.97
N ILE A 671 1.93 8.90 11.10
CA ILE A 671 2.19 9.73 12.28
C ILE A 671 2.04 8.89 13.55
N THR A 672 2.95 9.10 14.50
CA THR A 672 2.91 8.44 15.82
C THR A 672 2.55 9.44 16.90
N LEU A 673 1.41 9.21 17.55
CA LEU A 673 0.83 10.09 18.56
C LEU A 673 0.55 9.34 19.87
N PRO A 674 0.60 10.03 21.03
CA PRO A 674 0.26 9.41 22.30
C PRO A 674 -1.24 9.08 22.38
N ARG A 675 -1.56 7.98 23.06
CA ARG A 675 -2.92 7.42 23.17
C ARG A 675 -3.95 8.43 23.69
N ASN A 676 -3.56 9.31 24.61
CA ASN A 676 -4.44 10.30 25.23
C ASN A 676 -4.99 11.35 24.25
N LYS A 677 -4.41 11.47 23.05
CA LYS A 677 -4.94 12.34 21.97
C LYS A 677 -6.12 11.70 21.23
N PHE A 678 -6.37 10.41 21.43
CA PHE A 678 -7.44 9.69 20.76
C PHE A 678 -8.62 9.41 21.71
N LYS A 679 -9.83 9.43 21.16
CA LYS A 679 -11.06 8.99 21.82
C LYS A 679 -11.56 7.70 21.18
N ASN A 680 -12.41 6.96 21.90
CA ASN A 680 -13.21 5.87 21.32
C ASN A 680 -12.39 4.76 20.59
N LEU A 681 -11.19 4.48 21.13
CA LEU A 681 -10.30 3.44 20.62
C LEU A 681 -10.82 2.04 20.93
N ASN A 682 -10.36 1.06 20.14
CA ASN A 682 -10.55 -0.34 20.47
C ASN A 682 -9.83 -0.68 21.79
N THR A 683 -10.60 -1.13 22.78
CA THR A 683 -10.13 -1.43 24.13
C THR A 683 -9.24 -2.67 24.22
N GLN A 684 -9.20 -3.50 23.18
CA GLN A 684 -8.30 -4.66 23.10
C GLN A 684 -6.82 -4.25 22.96
N TYR A 685 -6.54 -3.02 22.51
CA TYR A 685 -5.18 -2.51 22.33
C TYR A 685 -4.90 -1.44 23.38
N THR A 686 -3.87 -1.65 24.19
CA THR A 686 -3.52 -0.82 25.37
C THR A 686 -2.24 0.00 25.19
N ASN A 687 -1.62 -0.08 24.00
CA ASN A 687 -0.40 0.62 23.61
C ASN A 687 -0.48 2.12 23.96
N LYS A 688 0.63 2.67 24.45
CA LYS A 688 0.71 4.06 24.94
C LYS A 688 0.87 5.10 23.84
N SER A 689 1.43 4.71 22.70
CA SER A 689 1.38 5.49 21.46
C SER A 689 0.76 4.66 20.34
N LEU A 690 0.18 5.33 19.36
CA LEU A 690 -0.53 4.73 18.25
C LEU A 690 -0.05 5.34 16.93
N LYS A 691 0.04 4.49 15.91
CA LYS A 691 0.41 4.90 14.55
C LYS A 691 -0.84 5.00 13.69
N VAL A 692 -1.01 6.13 13.02
CA VAL A 692 -2.02 6.34 11.96
C VAL A 692 -1.28 6.40 10.64
N ALA A 693 -1.79 5.71 9.62
CA ALA A 693 -1.18 5.67 8.29
C ALA A 693 -2.23 5.92 7.21
N ALA A 694 -1.82 6.60 6.14
CA ALA A 694 -2.67 6.86 4.98
C ALA A 694 -1.86 6.77 3.67
N ASN A 695 -2.51 6.29 2.62
CA ASN A 695 -1.96 6.24 1.28
C ASN A 695 -1.87 7.65 0.67
N CYS A 696 -0.71 8.00 0.12
CA CYS A 696 -0.50 9.27 -0.58
C CYS A 696 -1.06 9.27 -2.02
N GLU A 697 -1.51 8.13 -2.53
CA GLU A 697 -1.76 7.88 -3.96
C GLU A 697 -3.25 7.70 -4.27
N GLY A 698 -3.76 8.49 -5.22
CA GLY A 698 -5.10 8.33 -5.80
C GLY A 698 -5.20 7.24 -6.87
N HIS A 699 -4.07 6.84 -7.45
CA HIS A 699 -3.96 5.69 -8.34
C HIS A 699 -2.67 4.90 -8.04
N LEU A 700 -2.74 3.57 -8.16
CA LEU A 700 -1.66 2.65 -7.85
C LEU A 700 -1.02 2.14 -9.15
N PHE A 701 0.30 2.28 -9.26
CA PHE A 701 1.05 1.87 -10.45
C PHE A 701 1.35 0.36 -10.45
N GLN A 702 0.31 -0.43 -10.71
CA GLN A 702 0.33 -1.89 -10.58
C GLN A 702 1.15 -2.57 -11.68
N ARG A 703 1.74 -3.72 -11.33
CA ARG A 703 2.36 -4.67 -12.27
C ARG A 703 1.60 -6.00 -12.20
N PRO A 704 0.67 -6.27 -13.13
CA PRO A 704 -0.21 -7.43 -13.07
C PRO A 704 0.48 -8.66 -13.69
N ASP A 705 1.45 -9.24 -12.95
CA ASP A 705 2.27 -10.37 -13.45
C ASP A 705 1.42 -11.59 -13.88
N GLU A 706 0.27 -11.81 -13.24
CA GLU A 706 -0.59 -12.97 -13.48
C GLU A 706 -1.67 -12.72 -14.55
N ALA A 707 -1.94 -11.45 -14.92
CA ALA A 707 -2.97 -11.10 -15.90
C ALA A 707 -2.58 -11.46 -17.35
N ILE A 708 -1.34 -11.91 -17.56
CA ILE A 708 -0.94 -12.54 -18.81
C ILE A 708 -1.70 -13.85 -19.07
N ILE A 709 -2.15 -14.52 -17.99
CA ILE A 709 -2.95 -15.73 -18.03
C ILE A 709 -4.44 -15.33 -18.06
N ARG A 710 -5.07 -15.55 -19.22
CA ARG A 710 -6.48 -15.20 -19.47
C ARG A 710 -7.41 -15.80 -18.41
N GLY A 711 -8.25 -14.97 -17.81
CA GLY A 711 -9.26 -15.34 -16.81
C GLY A 711 -8.73 -15.55 -15.39
N TYR A 712 -7.42 -15.42 -15.17
CA TYR A 712 -6.79 -15.69 -13.88
C TYR A 712 -6.93 -14.50 -12.92
N ASP A 713 -6.30 -13.36 -13.24
CA ASP A 713 -6.40 -12.14 -12.43
C ASP A 713 -7.61 -11.29 -12.85
N LYS A 714 -8.79 -11.67 -12.34
CA LYS A 714 -10.06 -11.02 -12.67
C LYS A 714 -10.11 -9.55 -12.27
N GLY A 715 -9.36 -9.15 -11.24
CA GLY A 715 -9.29 -7.76 -10.79
C GLY A 715 -8.53 -6.92 -11.80
N ALA A 716 -7.29 -7.33 -12.11
CA ALA A 716 -6.48 -6.65 -13.10
C ALA A 716 -7.12 -6.64 -14.49
N GLU A 717 -7.71 -7.76 -14.95
CA GLU A 717 -8.41 -7.81 -16.23
C GLU A 717 -9.51 -6.75 -16.34
N ARG A 718 -10.35 -6.62 -15.31
CA ARG A 718 -11.41 -5.60 -15.25
C ARG A 718 -10.84 -4.18 -15.30
N ASP A 719 -9.76 -3.92 -14.55
CA ASP A 719 -9.24 -2.57 -14.40
C ASP A 719 -8.45 -2.11 -15.64
N ILE A 720 -7.73 -3.02 -16.31
CA ILE A 720 -6.95 -2.75 -17.54
C ILE A 720 -7.85 -2.43 -18.75
N VAL A 721 -9.07 -2.98 -18.78
CA VAL A 721 -10.06 -2.70 -19.84
C VAL A 721 -11.08 -1.64 -19.42
N GLY A 722 -10.94 -1.09 -18.20
CA GLY A 722 -11.78 -0.03 -17.69
C GLY A 722 -11.60 1.29 -18.42
N GLU A 723 -12.63 2.13 -18.39
CA GLU A 723 -12.61 3.43 -19.08
C GLU A 723 -11.58 4.40 -18.49
N ASN A 724 -10.98 5.22 -19.35
CA ASN A 724 -9.98 6.23 -19.03
C ASN A 724 -8.72 5.69 -18.31
N VAL A 725 -8.35 4.44 -18.55
CA VAL A 725 -7.15 3.84 -17.96
C VAL A 725 -5.87 4.39 -18.59
N PHE A 726 -4.83 4.58 -17.76
CA PHE A 726 -3.48 4.87 -18.21
C PHE A 726 -2.69 3.56 -18.29
N LEU A 727 -2.17 3.22 -19.47
CA LEU A 727 -1.43 2.00 -19.75
C LEU A 727 0.00 2.31 -20.19
N THR A 728 0.94 1.46 -19.82
CA THR A 728 2.31 1.46 -20.36
C THR A 728 2.85 0.04 -20.43
N ASN A 729 3.66 -0.21 -21.45
CA ASN A 729 4.23 -1.50 -21.80
C ASN A 729 3.21 -2.59 -22.15
N TYR A 730 2.18 -2.23 -22.91
CA TYR A 730 1.32 -3.17 -23.63
C TYR A 730 1.55 -3.04 -25.14
N GLU A 731 1.23 -4.11 -25.87
CA GLU A 731 1.15 -4.04 -27.33
C GLU A 731 -0.05 -3.17 -27.74
N LEU A 732 0.13 -2.45 -28.84
CA LEU A 732 -0.96 -1.75 -29.50
C LEU A 732 -1.67 -2.75 -30.42
N LEU A 733 -2.94 -3.04 -30.12
CA LEU A 733 -3.77 -3.92 -30.92
C LEU A 733 -4.72 -3.09 -31.80
N THR A 734 -5.06 -3.64 -32.95
CA THR A 734 -5.90 -3.04 -34.01
C THR A 734 -7.24 -3.76 -34.12
N LYS A 735 -8.18 -3.20 -34.87
CA LYS A 735 -9.47 -3.87 -35.10
C LYS A 735 -9.30 -5.26 -35.73
N LYS A 736 -8.29 -5.42 -36.59
CA LYS A 736 -7.92 -6.71 -37.17
C LYS A 736 -7.52 -7.73 -36.10
N ASP A 737 -6.68 -7.32 -35.14
CA ASP A 737 -6.28 -8.19 -34.04
C ASP A 737 -7.49 -8.57 -33.16
N ALA A 738 -8.44 -7.65 -32.94
CA ALA A 738 -9.67 -7.95 -32.21
C ALA A 738 -10.49 -9.07 -32.90
N ILE A 739 -10.62 -9.01 -34.23
CA ILE A 739 -11.31 -10.03 -35.03
C ILE A 739 -10.57 -11.37 -34.93
N GLU A 740 -9.25 -11.39 -35.11
CA GLU A 740 -8.44 -12.62 -35.00
C GLU A 740 -8.56 -13.26 -33.61
N ILE A 741 -8.53 -12.45 -32.54
CA ILE A 741 -8.69 -12.92 -31.17
C ILE A 741 -10.10 -13.45 -30.90
N TYR A 742 -11.13 -12.80 -31.45
CA TYR A 742 -12.53 -13.23 -31.34
C TYR A 742 -12.79 -14.55 -32.09
N GLU A 743 -12.20 -14.70 -33.29
CA GLU A 743 -12.26 -15.93 -34.09
C GLU A 743 -11.52 -17.11 -33.44
N ASP A 744 -10.47 -16.84 -32.63
CA ASP A 744 -9.89 -17.83 -31.70
C ASP A 744 -10.80 -18.06 -30.48
N THR A 745 -12.00 -18.58 -30.77
CA THR A 745 -13.10 -18.75 -29.80
C THR A 745 -12.67 -19.50 -28.53
N ILE A 746 -11.75 -20.47 -28.65
CA ILE A 746 -11.25 -21.26 -27.51
C ILE A 746 -10.47 -20.39 -26.52
N ASN A 747 -9.55 -19.54 -27.01
CA ASN A 747 -8.78 -18.69 -26.11
C ASN A 747 -9.49 -17.38 -25.78
N PHE A 748 -10.45 -16.94 -26.61
CA PHE A 748 -11.39 -15.87 -26.28
C PHE A 748 -12.26 -16.25 -25.07
N ASP A 749 -12.78 -17.48 -25.02
CA ASP A 749 -13.68 -17.91 -23.95
C ASP A 749 -13.02 -17.90 -22.56
N LYS A 750 -11.68 -18.00 -22.51
CA LYS A 750 -10.90 -17.95 -21.27
C LYS A 750 -10.88 -16.58 -20.60
N TYR A 751 -11.14 -15.49 -21.32
CA TYR A 751 -11.17 -14.14 -20.74
C TYR A 751 -12.34 -13.94 -19.79
N THR A 752 -12.21 -12.99 -18.85
CA THR A 752 -13.36 -12.48 -18.11
C THR A 752 -14.31 -11.68 -19.00
N GLN A 753 -15.57 -11.56 -18.58
CA GLN A 753 -16.58 -10.83 -19.35
C GLN A 753 -16.16 -9.39 -19.71
N PRO A 754 -15.58 -8.56 -18.81
CA PRO A 754 -15.16 -7.20 -19.19
C PRO A 754 -14.17 -7.15 -20.36
N VAL A 755 -13.28 -8.13 -20.47
CA VAL A 755 -12.33 -8.21 -21.58
C VAL A 755 -13.02 -8.67 -22.85
N LYS A 756 -13.95 -9.62 -22.76
CA LYS A 756 -14.80 -10.04 -23.88
C LYS A 756 -15.60 -8.86 -24.42
N ASP A 757 -16.24 -8.09 -23.55
CA ASP A 757 -17.03 -6.90 -23.89
C ASP A 757 -16.17 -5.85 -24.63
N LEU A 758 -14.92 -5.63 -24.20
CA LEU A 758 -14.01 -4.71 -24.89
C LEU A 758 -13.70 -5.21 -26.32
N ILE A 759 -13.33 -6.49 -26.46
CA ILE A 759 -13.00 -7.09 -27.76
C ILE A 759 -14.20 -7.01 -28.70
N GLU A 760 -15.38 -7.45 -28.24
CA GLU A 760 -16.63 -7.40 -29.00
C GLU A 760 -16.95 -5.96 -29.42
N SER A 761 -16.80 -4.98 -28.51
CA SER A 761 -17.06 -3.57 -28.85
C SER A 761 -16.14 -3.01 -29.95
N VAL A 762 -14.91 -3.52 -30.07
CA VAL A 762 -13.97 -3.12 -31.13
C VAL A 762 -14.31 -3.84 -32.44
N VAL A 763 -14.69 -5.13 -32.38
CA VAL A 763 -15.14 -5.91 -33.54
C VAL A 763 -16.40 -5.30 -34.16
N GLU A 764 -17.37 -4.92 -33.32
CA GLU A 764 -18.67 -4.35 -33.73
C GLU A 764 -18.60 -2.85 -34.08
N SER A 765 -17.48 -2.18 -33.79
CA SER A 765 -17.31 -0.74 -34.05
C SER A 765 -17.49 -0.40 -35.53
N ASP A 766 -18.18 0.71 -35.84
CA ASP A 766 -18.31 1.19 -37.22
C ASP A 766 -17.02 1.85 -37.74
N LYS A 767 -16.01 2.06 -36.89
CA LYS A 767 -14.73 2.64 -37.30
C LYS A 767 -13.93 1.64 -38.13
N ASP A 768 -13.28 2.13 -39.19
CA ASP A 768 -12.36 1.34 -40.03
C ASP A 768 -11.18 0.81 -39.21
N GLU A 769 -10.67 1.62 -38.28
CA GLU A 769 -9.58 1.26 -37.38
C GLU A 769 -9.86 1.78 -35.97
N GLU A 770 -9.57 0.96 -34.97
CA GLU A 770 -9.68 1.33 -33.57
C GLU A 770 -8.61 0.59 -32.75
N TYR A 771 -7.90 1.34 -31.91
CA TYR A 771 -6.79 0.79 -31.13
C TYR A 771 -7.25 0.37 -29.75
N PHE A 772 -6.68 -0.71 -29.24
CA PHE A 772 -6.90 -1.18 -27.87
C PHE A 772 -5.67 -1.92 -27.34
N ALA A 773 -5.74 -2.34 -26.08
CA ALA A 773 -4.72 -3.18 -25.45
C ALA A 773 -5.40 -4.25 -24.58
N LEU A 774 -4.72 -5.38 -24.38
CA LEU A 774 -5.23 -6.49 -23.58
C LEU A 774 -4.26 -6.89 -22.46
N PRO A 775 -4.76 -7.38 -21.30
CA PRO A 775 -3.92 -7.85 -20.20
C PRO A 775 -2.90 -8.93 -20.59
N SER A 776 -3.26 -9.75 -21.57
CA SER A 776 -2.48 -10.88 -22.10
C SER A 776 -1.43 -10.50 -23.15
N HIS A 777 -1.43 -9.26 -23.64
CA HIS A 777 -0.56 -8.81 -24.75
C HIS A 777 0.37 -7.68 -24.27
N THR A 778 1.40 -8.06 -23.50
CA THR A 778 2.40 -7.11 -23.01
C THR A 778 3.36 -6.70 -24.12
N ARG A 779 3.91 -5.47 -24.06
CA ARG A 779 4.83 -4.93 -25.06
C ARG A 779 6.00 -5.86 -25.35
N ILE A 780 6.35 -6.02 -26.62
CA ILE A 780 7.54 -6.74 -27.07
C ILE A 780 8.77 -5.83 -26.97
N VAL A 781 9.76 -6.26 -26.22
CA VAL A 781 11.06 -5.58 -26.04
C VAL A 781 12.16 -6.58 -26.35
N ASN A 782 13.01 -6.27 -27.33
CA ASN A 782 14.08 -7.16 -27.81
C ASN A 782 13.59 -8.57 -28.21
N GLY A 783 12.38 -8.64 -28.80
CA GLY A 783 11.79 -9.90 -29.28
C GLY A 783 11.05 -10.72 -28.22
N GLU A 784 11.00 -10.28 -26.96
CA GLU A 784 10.28 -10.96 -25.89
C GLU A 784 9.19 -10.06 -25.26
N PRO A 785 8.08 -10.64 -24.78
CA PRO A 785 7.10 -9.92 -23.96
C PRO A 785 7.75 -9.35 -22.69
N THR A 786 7.52 -8.07 -22.42
CA THR A 786 8.06 -7.43 -21.21
C THR A 786 7.54 -8.12 -19.95
N LYS A 787 8.38 -8.17 -18.92
CA LYS A 787 8.01 -8.58 -17.57
C LYS A 787 7.60 -7.39 -16.69
N ASN A 788 7.35 -6.23 -17.30
CA ASN A 788 6.93 -5.01 -16.62
C ASN A 788 5.73 -4.32 -17.29
N PRO A 789 4.64 -5.03 -17.63
CA PRO A 789 3.39 -4.38 -18.01
C PRO A 789 2.86 -3.55 -16.83
N ARG A 790 2.31 -2.37 -17.09
CA ARG A 790 1.85 -1.48 -16.02
C ARG A 790 0.57 -0.73 -16.38
N TYR A 791 -0.24 -0.49 -15.38
CA TYR A 791 -1.41 0.38 -15.47
C TYR A 791 -1.58 1.18 -14.17
N LEU A 792 -2.37 2.25 -14.23
CA LEU A 792 -2.82 2.98 -13.04
C LEU A 792 -4.17 2.43 -12.57
N GLU A 793 -4.14 1.61 -11.52
CA GLU A 793 -5.34 1.15 -10.81
C GLU A 793 -5.92 2.30 -9.99
N LYS A 794 -7.22 2.54 -10.07
CA LYS A 794 -7.87 3.57 -9.25
C LYS A 794 -7.91 3.14 -7.78
N ASN A 795 -7.40 3.98 -6.89
CA ASN A 795 -7.54 3.76 -5.46
C ASN A 795 -8.97 4.12 -5.02
N ILE A 796 -9.86 3.13 -4.99
CA ILE A 796 -11.27 3.30 -4.63
C ILE A 796 -11.48 3.62 -3.13
N PHE A 797 -10.44 3.51 -2.30
CA PHE A 797 -10.48 3.76 -0.86
C PHE A 797 -9.79 5.06 -0.44
N LEU A 798 -9.25 5.85 -1.40
CA LEU A 798 -8.70 7.17 -1.10
C LEU A 798 -9.76 8.11 -0.50
N ASN A 799 -10.96 8.05 -1.06
CA ASN A 799 -12.15 8.73 -0.55
C ASN A 799 -13.11 7.69 0.03
N GLU A 800 -14.12 8.17 0.76
CA GLU A 800 -15.15 7.29 1.30
C GLU A 800 -15.86 6.50 0.19
N SER A 801 -15.90 5.17 0.36
CA SER A 801 -16.69 4.22 -0.43
C SER A 801 -17.81 3.64 0.44
N GLU A 802 -18.81 3.00 -0.16
CA GLU A 802 -19.84 2.27 0.60
C GLU A 802 -19.22 1.26 1.57
N ALA A 803 -18.16 0.57 1.16
CA ALA A 803 -17.47 -0.41 1.97
C ALA A 803 -16.75 0.20 3.18
N SER A 804 -16.05 1.33 3.00
CA SER A 804 -15.38 2.04 4.11
C SER A 804 -16.39 2.73 5.04
N TYR A 805 -17.49 3.26 4.50
CA TYR A 805 -18.59 3.81 5.28
C TYR A 805 -19.26 2.73 6.14
N LEU A 806 -19.59 1.59 5.55
CA LEU A 806 -20.20 0.45 6.27
C LEU A 806 -19.24 -0.13 7.32
N ALA A 807 -17.93 -0.08 7.07
CA ALA A 807 -16.90 -0.44 8.04
C ALA A 807 -16.93 0.52 9.25
N GLU A 808 -16.91 1.83 8.99
CA GLU A 808 -17.00 2.90 9.98
C GLU A 808 -18.26 2.79 10.84
N VAL A 809 -19.44 2.67 10.22
CA VAL A 809 -20.72 2.46 10.90
C VAL A 809 -20.70 1.22 11.80
N GLY A 810 -20.11 0.12 11.32
CA GLY A 810 -19.98 -1.10 12.11
C GLY A 810 -19.15 -0.88 13.39
N MET A 811 -18.00 -0.22 13.27
CA MET A 811 -17.15 0.12 14.42
C MET A 811 -17.84 1.11 15.36
N ARG A 812 -18.51 2.13 14.83
CA ARG A 812 -19.25 3.13 15.60
C ARG A 812 -20.30 2.50 16.51
N LEU A 813 -21.14 1.62 15.96
CA LEU A 813 -22.16 0.92 16.74
C LEU A 813 -21.54 -0.02 17.77
N PHE A 814 -20.48 -0.73 17.40
CA PHE A 814 -19.81 -1.68 18.29
C PHE A 814 -19.12 -1.01 19.48
N ARG A 815 -18.47 0.13 19.22
CA ARG A 815 -17.75 0.95 20.21
C ARG A 815 -18.66 1.97 20.92
N LYS A 816 -19.93 2.10 20.51
CA LYS A 816 -20.93 3.03 21.07
C LYS A 816 -20.51 4.50 20.98
N VAL A 817 -20.20 4.94 19.77
CA VAL A 817 -19.62 6.27 19.50
C VAL A 817 -20.67 7.22 18.92
N ASP A 818 -20.81 8.40 19.52
CA ASP A 818 -21.75 9.44 19.10
C ASP A 818 -21.48 9.92 17.67
N SER A 819 -22.53 10.22 16.91
CA SER A 819 -22.49 10.41 15.45
C SER A 819 -21.48 11.45 14.95
N GLU A 820 -21.22 12.48 15.75
CA GLU A 820 -20.29 13.57 15.51
C GLU A 820 -18.82 13.22 15.80
N ASP A 821 -18.57 12.24 16.67
CA ASP A 821 -17.22 11.84 17.04
C ASP A 821 -16.57 10.99 15.94
N PRO A 822 -15.29 11.21 15.62
CA PRO A 822 -14.61 10.45 14.58
C PRO A 822 -14.29 9.02 15.04
N ILE A 823 -14.38 8.07 14.11
CA ILE A 823 -13.73 6.77 14.24
C ILE A 823 -12.35 6.86 13.58
N ILE A 824 -11.32 6.53 14.34
CA ILE A 824 -9.93 6.55 13.88
C ILE A 824 -9.41 5.12 13.86
N ASP A 825 -8.94 4.70 12.69
CA ASP A 825 -8.22 3.44 12.50
C ASP A 825 -6.73 3.66 12.79
N VAL A 826 -6.19 2.81 13.66
CA VAL A 826 -4.78 2.82 14.06
C VAL A 826 -4.15 1.48 13.71
N VAL A 827 -2.86 1.47 13.38
CA VAL A 827 -2.12 0.23 13.09
C VAL A 827 -2.21 -0.71 14.29
N ASN A 828 -2.62 -1.95 14.04
CA ASN A 828 -2.81 -2.97 15.08
C ASN A 828 -1.78 -4.09 15.00
N ALA A 829 -1.25 -4.38 13.82
CA ALA A 829 -0.29 -5.45 13.59
C ALA A 829 0.75 -5.04 12.54
N VAL A 830 2.03 -5.25 12.86
CA VAL A 830 3.17 -4.98 11.97
C VAL A 830 3.66 -6.30 11.39
N LEU A 831 3.49 -6.50 10.08
CA LEU A 831 3.59 -7.81 9.41
C LEU A 831 4.50 -7.74 8.17
N PRO A 832 5.80 -7.42 8.32
CA PRO A 832 6.72 -7.26 7.19
C PRO A 832 6.88 -8.55 6.39
N GLY A 833 7.13 -8.42 5.09
CA GLY A 833 7.34 -9.55 4.18
C GLY A 833 8.80 -9.72 3.80
N ARG A 834 9.24 -10.98 3.67
CA ARG A 834 10.55 -11.33 3.16
C ARG A 834 10.45 -12.11 1.87
N ARG A 835 11.28 -11.76 0.89
CA ARG A 835 11.45 -12.57 -0.31
C ARG A 835 12.59 -13.56 -0.11
N ASN A 836 12.22 -14.82 0.02
CA ASN A 836 13.15 -15.92 0.18
C ASN A 836 13.44 -16.57 -1.18
N ASN A 837 14.64 -17.13 -1.31
CA ASN A 837 15.04 -17.91 -2.47
C ASN A 837 15.92 -19.10 -2.04
N PRO A 838 15.82 -20.23 -2.76
CA PRO A 838 16.79 -21.32 -2.64
C PRO A 838 18.14 -20.89 -3.22
N ALA A 839 19.16 -21.71 -3.03
CA ALA A 839 20.42 -21.56 -3.74
C ALA A 839 20.23 -21.77 -5.26
N ASP A 840 20.86 -20.94 -6.08
CA ASP A 840 21.02 -21.16 -7.52
C ASP A 840 22.50 -21.02 -7.88
N THR A 841 23.20 -22.16 -7.85
CA THR A 841 24.63 -22.23 -8.11
C THR A 841 25.00 -21.82 -9.54
N LYS A 842 24.10 -22.00 -10.51
CA LYS A 842 24.34 -21.62 -11.90
C LYS A 842 24.28 -20.10 -12.08
N ALA A 843 23.35 -19.45 -11.39
CA ALA A 843 23.20 -18.00 -11.40
C ALA A 843 24.10 -17.29 -10.38
N GLY A 844 24.87 -18.03 -9.57
CA GLY A 844 25.70 -17.47 -8.49
C GLY A 844 24.88 -16.85 -7.35
N ILE A 845 23.65 -17.31 -7.14
CA ILE A 845 22.75 -16.80 -6.11
C ILE A 845 22.84 -17.71 -4.88
N ARG A 846 23.25 -17.12 -3.74
CA ARG A 846 23.27 -17.79 -2.43
C ARG A 846 21.85 -17.93 -1.84
N PRO A 847 21.60 -18.96 -1.02
CA PRO A 847 20.32 -19.16 -0.36
C PRO A 847 19.98 -18.01 0.60
N LEU A 848 18.68 -17.74 0.73
CA LEU A 848 18.09 -16.85 1.74
C LEU A 848 16.82 -17.45 2.37
N ALA A 849 16.41 -18.65 1.96
CA ALA A 849 15.19 -19.31 2.43
C ALA A 849 15.35 -20.02 3.80
N VAL A 850 15.90 -19.32 4.79
CA VAL A 850 16.14 -19.84 6.15
C VAL A 850 14.98 -19.59 7.12
N TYR A 851 14.01 -18.76 6.71
CA TYR A 851 12.82 -18.48 7.49
C TYR A 851 11.76 -19.56 7.25
N ASN A 852 11.06 -19.94 8.31
CA ASN A 852 9.81 -20.67 8.24
C ASN A 852 8.66 -19.72 7.77
N PRO A 853 7.39 -20.18 7.68
CA PRO A 853 6.29 -19.35 7.19
C PRO A 853 6.12 -18.00 7.92
N ILE A 854 6.30 -17.97 9.25
CA ILE A 854 6.07 -16.80 10.10
C ILE A 854 7.10 -16.79 11.24
N HIS A 855 7.90 -15.73 11.32
CA HIS A 855 8.82 -15.49 12.42
C HIS A 855 8.32 -14.32 13.28
N TYR A 856 8.45 -14.43 14.60
CA TYR A 856 8.39 -13.29 15.50
C TYR A 856 9.83 -12.81 15.75
N GLN A 857 10.09 -11.53 15.51
CA GLN A 857 11.39 -10.93 15.80
C GLN A 857 11.19 -9.85 16.85
N GLU A 858 11.99 -9.93 17.92
CA GLU A 858 12.10 -8.83 18.86
C GLU A 858 12.73 -7.62 18.15
N THR A 859 12.52 -6.42 18.73
CA THR A 859 12.94 -5.15 18.12
C THR A 859 14.39 -5.15 17.60
N PRO A 860 15.40 -5.70 18.33
CA PRO A 860 16.77 -5.69 17.84
C PRO A 860 16.94 -6.48 16.54
N GLU A 861 16.53 -7.74 16.51
CA GLU A 861 16.65 -8.62 15.35
C GLU A 861 15.81 -8.12 14.17
N LEU A 862 14.62 -7.59 14.43
CA LEU A 862 13.77 -6.97 13.41
C LEU A 862 14.48 -5.78 12.74
N PHE A 863 15.13 -4.92 13.51
CA PHE A 863 15.79 -3.74 12.96
C PHE A 863 17.10 -4.06 12.25
N MET A 864 17.81 -5.13 12.61
CA MET A 864 18.92 -5.63 11.77
C MET A 864 18.44 -5.99 10.36
N ASP A 865 17.23 -6.58 10.26
CA ASP A 865 16.59 -6.87 8.99
C ASP A 865 16.14 -5.61 8.25
N PHE A 866 15.54 -4.64 8.94
CA PHE A 866 15.08 -3.38 8.33
C PHE A 866 16.22 -2.50 7.82
N ILE A 867 17.35 -2.45 8.54
CA ILE A 867 18.56 -1.72 8.11
C ILE A 867 19.09 -2.29 6.79
N CYS A 868 19.03 -3.61 6.62
CA CYS A 868 19.60 -4.27 5.45
C CYS A 868 18.64 -4.43 4.28
N SER A 869 17.38 -4.78 4.56
CA SER A 869 16.34 -5.06 3.56
C SER A 869 16.84 -5.98 2.44
N LEU A 870 17.18 -7.22 2.80
CA LEU A 870 17.90 -8.16 1.95
C LEU A 870 17.03 -8.80 0.86
N THR A 871 17.62 -9.04 -0.30
CA THR A 871 16.98 -9.72 -1.44
C THR A 871 17.99 -10.57 -2.22
N GLY A 872 17.54 -11.72 -2.72
CA GLY A 872 18.37 -12.56 -3.60
C GLY A 872 18.45 -12.08 -5.05
N LYS A 873 17.70 -11.03 -5.44
CA LYS A 873 17.83 -10.39 -6.76
C LYS A 873 19.04 -9.43 -6.72
N SER A 874 19.95 -9.57 -7.69
CA SER A 874 21.17 -8.74 -7.82
C SER A 874 22.18 -8.93 -6.68
N PRO A 875 22.77 -10.13 -6.53
CA PRO A 875 23.78 -10.39 -5.50
C PRO A 875 24.98 -9.44 -5.64
N SER A 876 25.51 -9.00 -4.50
CA SER A 876 26.77 -8.25 -4.46
C SER A 876 27.95 -9.21 -4.68
N THR A 877 29.13 -8.68 -4.98
CA THR A 877 30.37 -9.48 -5.17
C THR A 877 30.71 -10.37 -3.97
N THR A 878 30.11 -10.13 -2.80
CA THR A 878 30.40 -10.81 -1.54
C THR A 878 29.16 -11.39 -0.83
N GLY A 879 27.96 -11.41 -1.43
CA GLY A 879 26.74 -11.90 -0.75
C GLY A 879 25.42 -11.34 -1.28
N ALA A 880 24.34 -11.41 -0.49
CA ALA A 880 23.00 -10.95 -0.85
C ALA A 880 22.93 -9.48 -1.32
N GLY A 881 21.92 -9.17 -2.13
CA GLY A 881 21.57 -7.79 -2.48
C GLY A 881 20.84 -7.09 -1.33
N SER A 882 20.94 -5.76 -1.26
CA SER A 882 20.25 -4.91 -0.27
C SER A 882 19.46 -3.83 -1.00
N GLU A 883 18.22 -3.60 -0.59
CA GLU A 883 17.41 -2.45 -1.05
C GLU A 883 17.67 -1.18 -0.20
N GLY A 884 18.66 -1.22 0.70
CA GLY A 884 18.97 -0.18 1.67
C GLY A 884 17.95 -0.11 2.82
N ALA A 885 18.25 0.72 3.83
CA ALA A 885 17.42 0.88 5.01
C ALA A 885 15.94 1.08 4.67
N LEU A 886 15.07 0.31 5.33
CA LEU A 886 13.61 0.36 5.19
C LEU A 886 13.09 0.15 3.76
N THR A 887 13.89 -0.48 2.87
CA THR A 887 13.65 -0.57 1.40
C THR A 887 13.60 0.78 0.69
N LYS A 888 14.16 1.82 1.31
CA LYS A 888 14.16 3.22 0.85
C LYS A 888 15.49 3.67 0.29
N GLY A 889 16.49 2.79 0.11
CA GLY A 889 17.78 3.14 -0.47
C GLY A 889 17.65 3.97 -1.77
N PRO A 890 16.84 3.55 -2.75
CA PRO A 890 16.62 4.33 -3.99
C PRO A 890 15.75 5.59 -3.84
N PHE A 891 15.18 5.84 -2.66
CA PHE A 891 14.12 6.83 -2.41
C PHE A 891 14.38 7.71 -1.18
N ASN A 892 15.61 7.74 -0.67
CA ASN A 892 16.03 8.62 0.42
C ASN A 892 17.24 9.46 -0.03
N MET A 893 17.09 10.79 0.04
CA MET A 893 18.10 11.78 -0.34
C MET A 893 18.90 12.32 0.87
N LEU A 894 18.58 11.85 2.07
CA LEU A 894 19.27 12.15 3.32
C LEU A 894 20.10 10.94 3.75
N THR A 895 20.86 11.08 4.84
CA THR A 895 21.48 9.93 5.48
C THR A 895 20.41 9.00 6.06
N PRO A 896 20.53 7.67 5.86
CA PRO A 896 19.49 6.74 6.30
C PRO A 896 19.27 6.72 7.81
N THR A 897 20.23 7.20 8.61
CA THR A 897 20.16 7.23 10.08
C THR A 897 18.91 7.95 10.57
N THR A 898 18.51 9.06 9.94
CA THR A 898 17.31 9.82 10.34
C THR A 898 16.03 9.00 10.20
N ASP A 899 15.86 8.32 9.06
CA ASP A 899 14.74 7.41 8.83
C ASP A 899 14.74 6.24 9.83
N LEU A 900 15.91 5.66 10.09
CA LEU A 900 16.08 4.54 11.01
C LEU A 900 15.79 4.93 12.46
N ASN A 901 16.25 6.11 12.90
CA ASN A 901 15.95 6.66 14.21
C ASN A 901 14.44 6.85 14.38
N ASN A 902 13.78 7.44 13.38
CA ASN A 902 12.33 7.68 13.39
C ASN A 902 11.55 6.36 13.44
N ALA A 903 11.86 5.41 12.57
CA ALA A 903 11.18 4.11 12.51
C ALA A 903 11.38 3.29 13.79
N LEU A 904 12.62 3.24 14.32
CA LEU A 904 12.93 2.52 15.56
C LEU A 904 12.20 3.12 16.76
N LEU A 905 12.25 4.45 16.88
CA LEU A 905 11.56 5.17 17.94
C LEU A 905 10.04 4.95 17.85
N SER A 906 9.46 5.04 16.65
CA SER A 906 8.03 4.78 16.40
C SER A 906 7.63 3.37 16.84
N HIS A 907 8.44 2.36 16.50
CA HIS A 907 8.19 0.98 16.88
C HIS A 907 8.24 0.77 18.41
N ILE A 908 9.23 1.36 19.09
CA ILE A 908 9.37 1.27 20.55
C ILE A 908 8.24 2.01 21.27
N LEU A 909 7.92 3.24 20.87
CA LEU A 909 6.89 4.05 21.52
C LEU A 909 5.48 3.45 21.36
N THR A 910 5.22 2.84 20.20
CA THR A 910 3.96 2.14 19.95
C THR A 910 3.90 0.76 20.62
N GLU A 911 5.00 0.29 21.24
CA GLU A 911 5.08 -1.04 21.86
C GLU A 911 4.63 -2.14 20.88
N SER A 912 4.98 -1.95 19.61
CA SER A 912 4.54 -2.82 18.52
C SER A 912 5.30 -4.15 18.54
N ASN A 913 4.61 -5.22 18.16
CA ASN A 913 5.23 -6.52 17.88
C ASN A 913 5.21 -6.78 16.38
N ALA A 914 6.30 -7.33 15.85
CA ALA A 914 6.41 -7.61 14.41
C ALA A 914 6.55 -9.11 14.10
N PHE A 915 5.78 -9.55 13.11
CA PHE A 915 5.85 -10.91 12.60
C PHE A 915 6.23 -10.91 11.12
N SER A 916 7.44 -11.36 10.82
CA SER A 916 7.99 -11.47 9.47
C SER A 916 7.41 -12.68 8.73
N THR A 917 6.99 -12.48 7.48
CA THR A 917 6.24 -13.50 6.71
C THR A 917 6.99 -13.89 5.44
N ALA A 918 7.10 -15.19 5.18
CA ALA A 918 7.83 -15.70 4.02
C ALA A 918 7.04 -15.54 2.71
N ALA A 919 7.72 -15.14 1.64
CA ALA A 919 7.26 -15.18 0.26
C ALA A 919 8.33 -15.78 -0.66
N GLY A 920 7.90 -16.34 -1.78
CA GLY A 920 8.76 -17.08 -2.70
C GLY A 920 8.95 -18.52 -2.25
N TYR A 921 9.77 -18.73 -1.21
CA TYR A 921 10.17 -20.06 -0.72
C TYR A 921 10.21 -20.15 0.81
N VAL A 922 10.04 -21.36 1.32
CA VAL A 922 10.29 -21.76 2.72
C VAL A 922 11.27 -22.94 2.68
N GLY A 923 12.53 -22.73 3.05
CA GLY A 923 13.60 -23.69 2.77
C GLY A 923 13.94 -23.82 1.28
N GLY A 924 14.83 -24.75 0.95
CA GLY A 924 15.31 -24.99 -0.43
C GLY A 924 14.30 -25.70 -1.33
N GLU A 925 13.34 -26.42 -0.76
CA GLU A 925 12.44 -27.34 -1.46
C GLU A 925 11.01 -26.79 -1.60
N ASN A 926 10.49 -26.02 -0.64
CA ASN A 926 9.08 -25.60 -0.66
C ASN A 926 8.87 -24.22 -1.29
N LYS A 927 8.47 -24.20 -2.56
CA LYS A 927 7.95 -23.01 -3.23
C LYS A 927 6.57 -22.65 -2.67
N VAL A 928 6.35 -21.37 -2.34
CA VAL A 928 5.10 -20.84 -1.77
C VAL A 928 4.56 -19.60 -2.50
N ASP A 929 5.33 -19.00 -3.42
CA ASP A 929 4.97 -17.75 -4.09
C ASP A 929 4.44 -16.69 -3.11
N HIS A 930 3.17 -16.28 -3.24
CA HIS A 930 2.51 -15.34 -2.33
C HIS A 930 1.41 -15.97 -1.47
N ASP A 931 1.30 -17.31 -1.46
CA ASP A 931 0.22 -18.03 -0.77
C ASP A 931 0.19 -17.76 0.73
N ILE A 932 1.37 -17.65 1.36
CA ILE A 932 1.47 -17.25 2.76
C ILE A 932 1.07 -15.79 2.92
N SER A 933 1.59 -14.90 2.07
CA SER A 933 1.35 -13.44 2.15
C SER A 933 -0.14 -13.08 2.13
N ILE A 934 -0.95 -13.72 1.28
CA ILE A 934 -2.39 -13.45 1.19
C ILE A 934 -3.19 -14.02 2.38
N LEU A 935 -2.66 -15.04 3.05
CA LEU A 935 -3.25 -15.67 4.24
C LEU A 935 -3.06 -14.83 5.51
N ILE A 936 -2.00 -14.03 5.60
CA ILE A 936 -1.63 -13.27 6.82
C ILE A 936 -2.78 -12.42 7.37
N PRO A 937 -3.46 -11.53 6.62
CA PRO A 937 -4.58 -10.76 7.16
C PRO A 937 -5.73 -11.62 7.66
N GLU A 938 -5.92 -12.81 7.10
CA GLU A 938 -6.99 -13.72 7.48
C GLU A 938 -6.73 -14.38 8.84
N ILE A 939 -5.46 -14.66 9.14
CA ILE A 939 -5.00 -15.14 10.45
C ILE A 939 -5.22 -14.02 11.48
N TRP A 940 -4.62 -12.85 11.29
CA TRP A 940 -4.63 -11.76 12.28
C TRP A 940 -6.03 -11.24 12.59
N ALA A 941 -6.88 -11.11 11.57
CA ALA A 941 -8.27 -10.71 11.75
C ALA A 941 -9.08 -11.68 12.63
N ARG A 942 -8.62 -12.92 12.82
CA ARG A 942 -9.33 -13.97 13.56
C ARG A 942 -8.61 -14.40 14.83
N LEU A 943 -7.46 -13.83 15.18
CA LEU A 943 -6.77 -14.11 16.44
C LEU A 943 -7.58 -13.57 17.63
N GLU A 944 -7.62 -14.33 18.73
CA GLU A 944 -8.03 -13.79 20.03
C GLU A 944 -6.99 -12.77 20.52
N PRO A 945 -7.36 -11.85 21.43
CA PRO A 945 -6.42 -10.88 21.99
C PRO A 945 -5.12 -11.51 22.52
N GLN A 946 -5.20 -12.59 23.29
CA GLN A 946 -4.02 -13.27 23.83
C GLN A 946 -3.14 -13.94 22.77
N ASP A 947 -3.70 -14.33 21.62
CA ASP A 947 -2.97 -15.00 20.55
C ASP A 947 -2.20 -14.00 19.66
N ARG A 948 -2.30 -12.70 19.98
CA ARG A 948 -1.51 -11.61 19.37
C ARG A 948 -0.30 -11.23 20.22
N ASP A 949 -0.25 -11.66 21.48
CA ASP A 949 0.85 -11.36 22.40
C ASP A 949 1.97 -12.41 22.24
N PRO A 950 3.17 -12.03 21.78
CA PRO A 950 4.27 -12.96 21.62
C PRO A 950 4.71 -13.61 22.94
N ASN A 951 4.62 -12.91 24.08
CA ASN A 951 5.01 -13.49 25.37
C ASN A 951 4.11 -14.69 25.72
N PHE A 952 2.81 -14.52 25.48
CA PHE A 952 1.85 -15.60 25.63
C PHE A 952 2.14 -16.75 24.66
N LEU A 953 2.38 -16.46 23.38
CA LEU A 953 2.70 -17.49 22.38
C LEU A 953 4.01 -18.25 22.68
N ILE A 954 5.03 -17.59 23.23
CA ILE A 954 6.26 -18.24 23.72
C ILE A 954 5.92 -19.19 24.88
N SER A 955 5.15 -18.71 25.87
CA SER A 955 4.77 -19.53 27.03
C SER A 955 3.89 -20.74 26.67
N ASP A 956 3.07 -20.65 25.61
CA ASP A 956 2.22 -21.73 25.10
C ASP A 956 3.01 -22.74 24.25
N GLY A 957 4.28 -22.47 23.92
CA GLY A 957 5.08 -23.26 22.98
C GLY A 957 4.69 -23.07 21.51
N ALA A 958 3.91 -22.04 21.21
CA ALA A 958 3.53 -21.66 19.84
C ALA A 958 4.69 -20.96 19.09
N LEU A 959 5.62 -20.36 19.82
CA LEU A 959 6.87 -19.79 19.29
C LEU A 959 8.08 -20.52 19.87
N GLU A 960 8.99 -20.92 19.00
CA GLU A 960 10.27 -21.55 19.34
C GLU A 960 11.40 -20.55 19.05
N LYS A 961 12.26 -20.30 20.04
CA LYS A 961 13.44 -19.44 19.89
C LYS A 961 14.50 -20.16 19.07
N LEU A 962 15.12 -19.45 18.13
CA LEU A 962 16.31 -19.94 17.44
C LEU A 962 17.56 -19.53 18.23
N GLU A 963 18.47 -20.48 18.42
CA GLU A 963 19.70 -20.28 19.20
C GLU A 963 20.92 -20.47 18.30
N ASP A 964 22.00 -19.77 18.61
CA ASP A 964 23.28 -19.97 17.92
C ASP A 964 23.78 -21.41 18.12
N PHE A 965 24.41 -21.97 17.10
CA PHE A 965 24.95 -23.33 17.15
C PHE A 965 26.29 -23.43 16.40
N GLU A 966 26.98 -24.54 16.57
CA GLU A 966 28.24 -24.82 15.86
C GLU A 966 27.99 -25.77 14.69
N TYR A 967 28.54 -25.45 13.52
CA TYR A 967 28.53 -26.31 12.34
C TYR A 967 29.92 -26.29 11.69
N ASN A 968 30.53 -27.47 11.52
CA ASN A 968 31.89 -27.62 10.97
C ASN A 968 32.95 -26.72 11.65
N GLY A 969 32.87 -26.54 12.98
CA GLY A 969 33.82 -25.72 13.73
C GLY A 969 33.56 -24.20 13.67
N GLN A 970 32.48 -23.77 13.03
CA GLN A 970 32.10 -22.35 12.92
C GLN A 970 30.81 -22.06 13.68
N LYS A 971 30.77 -20.93 14.39
CA LYS A 971 29.56 -20.43 15.06
C LYS A 971 28.59 -19.87 14.02
N VAL A 972 27.36 -20.36 14.02
CA VAL A 972 26.25 -19.91 13.17
C VAL A 972 25.32 -19.05 14.01
N LEU A 973 25.12 -17.79 13.60
CA LEU A 973 24.34 -16.80 14.36
C LEU A 973 22.83 -16.90 14.09
N ALA A 974 22.26 -18.10 14.29
CA ALA A 974 20.85 -18.36 14.01
C ALA A 974 19.89 -17.57 14.93
N SER A 975 20.36 -17.11 16.09
CA SER A 975 19.56 -16.27 17.00
C SER A 975 19.08 -14.96 16.36
N ARG A 976 19.77 -14.45 15.33
CA ARG A 976 19.34 -13.26 14.58
C ARG A 976 18.02 -13.44 13.83
N LEU A 977 17.54 -14.66 13.67
CA LEU A 977 16.24 -14.97 13.06
C LEU A 977 15.07 -14.86 14.05
N GLY A 978 15.35 -14.64 15.34
CA GLY A 978 14.34 -14.50 16.39
C GLY A 978 13.65 -15.81 16.74
N TYR A 979 12.32 -15.79 16.72
CA TYR A 979 11.46 -16.93 17.01
C TYR A 979 10.72 -17.36 15.75
N ARG A 980 10.41 -18.65 15.65
CA ARG A 980 9.64 -19.22 14.56
C ARG A 980 8.35 -19.85 15.07
N ILE A 981 7.30 -19.87 14.25
CA ILE A 981 6.06 -20.57 14.62
C ILE A 981 6.25 -22.09 14.69
N THR A 982 5.48 -22.75 15.56
CA THR A 982 5.49 -24.21 15.72
C THR A 982 4.17 -24.84 15.23
N LYS A 983 4.07 -26.17 15.34
CA LYS A 983 2.80 -26.90 15.13
C LYS A 983 1.70 -26.41 16.10
N GLN A 984 2.07 -26.01 17.31
CA GLN A 984 1.13 -25.47 18.29
C GLN A 984 0.52 -24.13 17.81
N PHE A 985 1.31 -23.25 17.20
CA PHE A 985 0.79 -22.05 16.55
C PHE A 985 -0.21 -22.40 15.44
N SER A 986 0.14 -23.36 14.58
CA SER A 986 -0.75 -23.79 13.49
C SER A 986 -2.09 -24.27 14.05
N LEU A 987 -2.08 -25.18 15.03
CA LEU A 987 -3.29 -25.65 15.69
C LEU A 987 -4.09 -24.53 16.34
N ARG A 988 -3.44 -23.59 17.00
CA ARG A 988 -4.09 -22.54 17.78
C ARG A 988 -4.69 -21.45 16.89
N CYS A 989 -3.90 -20.93 15.96
CA CYS A 989 -4.20 -19.76 15.15
C CYS A 989 -4.88 -20.11 13.82
N LEU A 990 -4.65 -21.29 13.25
CA LEU A 990 -5.22 -21.69 11.95
C LEU A 990 -6.51 -22.51 12.06
N ASN A 991 -6.88 -23.02 13.24
CA ASN A 991 -8.14 -23.79 13.43
C ASN A 991 -9.42 -22.98 13.15
N ARG A 992 -9.29 -21.66 12.99
CA ARG A 992 -10.37 -20.72 12.62
C ARG A 992 -10.58 -20.62 11.11
N ILE A 993 -9.63 -21.13 10.34
CA ILE A 993 -9.57 -21.00 8.89
C ILE A 993 -9.65 -22.38 8.22
N PHE A 994 -8.92 -23.37 8.76
CA PHE A 994 -8.77 -24.69 8.14
C PHE A 994 -9.38 -25.81 8.98
N ASP A 995 -9.83 -26.86 8.31
CA ASP A 995 -10.27 -28.11 8.96
C ASP A 995 -9.07 -28.91 9.51
N GLU A 996 -7.92 -28.80 8.84
CA GLU A 996 -6.68 -29.49 9.16
C GLU A 996 -5.53 -28.49 9.38
N PRO A 997 -5.56 -27.71 10.49
CA PRO A 997 -4.61 -26.62 10.70
C PRO A 997 -3.14 -27.05 10.69
N ASN A 998 -2.83 -28.26 11.19
CA ASN A 998 -1.47 -28.79 11.23
C ASN A 998 -0.96 -29.32 9.88
N ALA A 999 -1.84 -29.51 8.90
CA ALA A 999 -1.45 -29.94 7.55
C ALA A 999 -1.02 -28.74 6.67
N VAL A 1000 -1.45 -27.53 7.02
CA VAL A 1000 -1.17 -26.30 6.26
C VAL A 1000 0.32 -26.02 6.16
N PHE A 1001 1.04 -26.14 7.28
CA PHE A 1001 2.49 -26.04 7.34
C PHE A 1001 3.06 -27.37 7.82
N ASN A 1002 3.62 -28.14 6.88
CA ASN A 1002 4.24 -29.41 7.20
C ASN A 1002 5.55 -29.22 8.01
N GLU A 1003 6.08 -30.32 8.56
CA GLU A 1003 7.27 -30.26 9.41
C GLU A 1003 8.49 -29.65 8.72
N LYS A 1004 8.73 -29.98 7.44
CA LYS A 1004 9.82 -29.39 6.65
C LYS A 1004 9.66 -27.89 6.41
N MET A 1005 8.43 -27.38 6.31
CA MET A 1005 8.16 -25.95 6.24
C MET A 1005 8.39 -25.26 7.59
N LEU A 1006 7.93 -25.89 8.69
CA LEU A 1006 8.12 -25.35 10.05
C LEU A 1006 9.60 -25.37 10.48
N LYS A 1007 10.37 -26.35 9.96
CA LYS A 1007 11.80 -26.56 10.21
C LYS A 1007 12.60 -26.62 8.90
N PRO A 1008 12.86 -25.47 8.25
CA PRO A 1008 13.55 -25.40 6.97
C PRO A 1008 14.93 -26.09 6.94
N GLU A 1009 15.61 -26.19 8.08
CA GLU A 1009 16.88 -26.91 8.24
C GLU A 1009 16.80 -28.40 7.85
N LEU A 1010 15.60 -29.00 7.91
CA LEU A 1010 15.36 -30.39 7.49
C LEU A 1010 15.36 -30.58 5.96
N GLN A 1011 15.32 -29.48 5.20
CA GLN A 1011 15.40 -29.51 3.73
C GLN A 1011 16.85 -29.49 3.24
N GLY A 1012 17.80 -29.10 4.09
CA GLY A 1012 19.23 -29.05 3.77
C GLY A 1012 19.99 -28.17 4.75
N MET A 1013 20.79 -28.79 5.64
CA MET A 1013 21.53 -28.07 6.68
C MET A 1013 22.63 -27.15 6.10
N GLU A 1014 23.31 -27.57 5.03
CA GLU A 1014 24.35 -26.75 4.38
C GLU A 1014 23.79 -25.44 3.83
N ASP A 1015 22.70 -25.50 3.06
CA ASP A 1015 22.01 -24.31 2.53
C ASP A 1015 21.41 -23.44 3.64
N TYR A 1016 20.92 -24.07 4.71
CA TYR A 1016 20.41 -23.36 5.89
C TYR A 1016 21.50 -22.54 6.59
N VAL A 1017 22.67 -23.14 6.81
CA VAL A 1017 23.83 -22.47 7.41
C VAL A 1017 24.38 -21.39 6.48
N ASP A 1018 24.55 -21.66 5.19
CA ASP A 1018 25.02 -20.65 4.23
C ASP A 1018 24.03 -19.47 4.13
N GLY A 1019 22.73 -19.73 4.19
CA GLY A 1019 21.72 -18.68 4.18
C GLY A 1019 21.78 -17.76 5.40
N ILE A 1020 22.03 -18.31 6.59
CA ILE A 1020 22.23 -17.51 7.82
C ILE A 1020 23.52 -16.68 7.70
N ASN A 1021 24.62 -17.30 7.28
CA ASN A 1021 25.90 -16.61 7.10
C ASN A 1021 25.79 -15.49 6.05
N ASN A 1022 25.09 -15.73 4.95
CA ASN A 1022 24.80 -14.74 3.93
C ASN A 1022 24.03 -13.52 4.49
N ILE A 1023 23.08 -13.74 5.40
CA ILE A 1023 22.38 -12.65 6.11
C ILE A 1023 23.37 -11.88 7.00
N VAL A 1024 24.17 -12.57 7.81
CA VAL A 1024 25.12 -11.96 8.76
C VAL A 1024 26.20 -11.14 8.03
N GLU A 1025 26.78 -11.69 6.97
CA GLU A 1025 27.78 -11.02 6.14
C GLU A 1025 27.20 -9.75 5.49
N ALA A 1026 25.97 -9.82 5.00
CA ALA A 1026 25.29 -8.66 4.44
C ALA A 1026 24.98 -7.61 5.51
N GLN A 1027 24.56 -8.02 6.71
CA GLN A 1027 24.38 -7.14 7.86
C GLN A 1027 25.67 -6.41 8.25
N GLN A 1028 26.79 -7.13 8.31
CA GLN A 1028 28.09 -6.54 8.59
C GLN A 1028 28.49 -5.51 7.53
N LYS A 1029 28.38 -5.87 6.25
CA LYS A 1029 28.70 -4.98 5.13
C LYS A 1029 27.87 -3.69 5.11
N VAL A 1030 26.57 -3.79 5.40
CA VAL A 1030 25.69 -2.62 5.44
C VAL A 1030 26.03 -1.75 6.65
N ALA A 1031 26.24 -2.34 7.83
CA ALA A 1031 26.53 -1.58 9.05
C ALA A 1031 27.86 -0.84 9.00
N LEU A 1032 28.92 -1.44 8.42
CA LEU A 1032 30.24 -0.80 8.29
C LEU A 1032 30.19 0.56 7.58
N ARG A 1033 29.28 0.73 6.61
CA ARG A 1033 29.13 2.00 5.88
C ARG A 1033 28.76 3.19 6.77
N TYR A 1034 27.98 2.97 7.82
CA TYR A 1034 27.60 4.01 8.79
C TYR A 1034 28.80 4.47 9.63
N PHE A 1035 29.80 3.61 9.81
CA PHE A 1035 31.07 3.98 10.44
C PHE A 1035 31.98 4.70 9.45
N GLU A 1036 32.03 4.23 8.19
CA GLU A 1036 32.84 4.82 7.13
C GLU A 1036 32.44 6.28 6.81
N ASP A 1037 31.15 6.61 6.80
CA ASP A 1037 30.68 7.99 6.58
C ASP A 1037 30.44 8.81 7.86
N GLY A 1038 30.66 8.20 9.02
CA GLY A 1038 30.46 8.82 10.34
C GLY A 1038 29.01 8.99 10.76
N SER A 1039 28.03 8.59 9.94
CA SER A 1039 26.60 8.77 10.25
C SER A 1039 26.11 7.97 11.46
N ILE A 1040 26.93 7.03 11.97
CA ILE A 1040 26.75 6.37 13.28
C ILE A 1040 26.64 7.37 14.45
N ASP A 1041 27.26 8.55 14.34
CA ASP A 1041 27.24 9.54 15.43
C ASP A 1041 25.87 10.23 15.60
N ALA A 1042 25.04 10.20 14.55
CA ALA A 1042 23.65 10.65 14.60
C ALA A 1042 22.67 9.54 15.05
N ALA A 1043 23.13 8.29 15.23
CA ALA A 1043 22.26 7.20 15.63
C ALA A 1043 21.82 7.35 17.09
N ILE A 1044 20.52 7.21 17.35
CA ILE A 1044 20.02 7.12 18.74
C ILE A 1044 20.65 5.90 19.44
N PRO A 1045 20.80 5.90 20.77
CA PRO A 1045 21.48 4.84 21.50
C PRO A 1045 21.08 3.40 21.11
N PRO A 1046 19.79 3.02 20.99
CA PRO A 1046 19.43 1.67 20.56
C PRO A 1046 19.89 1.37 19.11
N LEU A 1047 19.82 2.32 18.19
CA LEU A 1047 20.31 2.12 16.81
C LEU A 1047 21.84 1.98 16.78
N LYS A 1048 22.55 2.76 17.60
CA LYS A 1048 24.02 2.66 17.73
C LYS A 1048 24.43 1.26 18.21
N ILE A 1049 23.74 0.72 19.21
CA ILE A 1049 23.95 -0.66 19.66
C ILE A 1049 23.77 -1.65 18.49
N LEU A 1050 22.69 -1.54 17.72
CA LEU A 1050 22.44 -2.44 16.58
C LEU A 1050 23.53 -2.37 15.51
N LEU A 1051 23.95 -1.18 15.13
CA LEU A 1051 25.00 -1.01 14.12
C LEU A 1051 26.34 -1.60 14.58
N HIS A 1052 26.67 -1.47 15.86
CA HIS A 1052 27.83 -2.15 16.45
C HIS A 1052 27.67 -3.68 16.46
N MET A 1053 26.50 -4.21 16.82
CA MET A 1053 26.23 -5.66 16.78
C MET A 1053 26.35 -6.23 15.37
N MET A 1054 25.85 -5.51 14.37
CA MET A 1054 25.93 -5.92 12.98
C MET A 1054 27.36 -5.86 12.46
N ALA A 1055 28.10 -4.79 12.74
CA ALA A 1055 29.46 -4.58 12.22
C ALA A 1055 30.54 -5.43 12.93
N TYR A 1056 30.46 -5.53 14.26
CA TYR A 1056 31.52 -6.06 15.12
C TYR A 1056 31.08 -7.21 16.03
N GLY A 1057 29.80 -7.57 16.02
CA GLY A 1057 29.25 -8.67 16.83
C GLY A 1057 29.09 -8.37 18.32
N ASN A 1058 29.47 -7.18 18.78
CA ASN A 1058 29.36 -6.77 20.18
C ASN A 1058 29.22 -5.24 20.31
N TYR A 1059 28.71 -4.79 21.45
CA TYR A 1059 28.75 -3.39 21.89
C TYR A 1059 29.37 -3.35 23.28
N GLU A 1060 30.48 -2.63 23.43
CA GLU A 1060 31.23 -2.56 24.69
C GLU A 1060 31.61 -3.95 25.27
N GLY A 1061 31.89 -4.92 24.40
CA GLY A 1061 32.24 -6.29 24.79
C GLY A 1061 31.06 -7.20 25.18
N LYS A 1062 29.82 -6.70 25.12
CA LYS A 1062 28.60 -7.45 25.40
C LYS A 1062 27.95 -7.96 24.10
N GLU A 1063 27.28 -9.12 24.16
CA GLU A 1063 26.45 -9.65 23.08
C GLU A 1063 25.00 -9.15 23.19
N MET A 1064 24.20 -9.22 22.12
CA MET A 1064 22.79 -8.77 22.10
C MET A 1064 21.87 -9.55 23.05
N SER A 1065 22.32 -10.69 23.57
CA SER A 1065 21.63 -11.47 24.61
C SER A 1065 21.72 -10.82 26.00
N ASP A 1066 22.61 -9.84 26.20
CA ASP A 1066 22.75 -9.13 27.46
C ASP A 1066 21.48 -8.32 27.79
N PRO A 1067 20.82 -8.56 28.94
CA PRO A 1067 19.60 -7.85 29.32
C PRO A 1067 19.76 -6.33 29.42
N GLU A 1068 20.95 -5.84 29.75
CA GLU A 1068 21.22 -4.40 29.85
C GLU A 1068 21.07 -3.74 28.48
N LEU A 1069 21.62 -4.35 27.43
CA LEU A 1069 21.50 -3.85 26.06
C LEU A 1069 20.06 -3.92 25.55
N ARG A 1070 19.32 -4.98 25.88
CA ARG A 1070 17.89 -5.10 25.52
C ARG A 1070 17.02 -4.04 26.21
N GLY A 1071 17.43 -3.56 27.39
CA GLY A 1071 16.76 -2.46 28.10
C GLY A 1071 16.63 -1.16 27.29
N TYR A 1072 17.58 -0.88 26.39
CA TYR A 1072 17.57 0.32 25.53
C TYR A 1072 16.43 0.35 24.51
N PHE A 1073 15.82 -0.82 24.23
CA PHE A 1073 14.73 -0.98 23.27
C PHE A 1073 13.35 -0.92 23.93
N THR A 1074 13.29 -0.58 25.22
CA THR A 1074 12.04 -0.46 25.97
C THR A 1074 11.50 0.96 25.94
N ARG A 1075 10.17 1.09 25.97
CA ARG A 1075 9.50 2.38 26.06
C ARG A 1075 9.96 3.18 27.29
N ASP A 1076 10.05 2.52 28.45
CA ASP A 1076 10.42 3.14 29.71
C ASP A 1076 11.81 3.78 29.67
N TYR A 1077 12.79 3.12 29.05
CA TYR A 1077 14.11 3.72 28.82
C TYR A 1077 14.00 4.98 27.96
N VAL A 1078 13.31 4.88 26.82
CA VAL A 1078 13.22 5.97 25.83
C VAL A 1078 12.61 7.23 26.44
N ILE A 1079 11.43 7.14 27.06
CA ILE A 1079 10.73 8.33 27.58
C ILE A 1079 11.50 9.04 28.70
N ASN A 1080 12.30 8.30 29.46
CA ASN A 1080 13.09 8.85 30.55
C ASN A 1080 14.45 9.40 30.09
N SER A 1081 14.90 9.05 28.89
CA SER A 1081 16.21 9.43 28.35
C SER A 1081 16.32 10.91 27.95
N ASP A 1082 17.52 11.46 28.06
CA ASP A 1082 17.79 12.86 27.70
C ASP A 1082 17.75 13.08 26.19
N TRP A 1083 18.30 12.15 25.39
CA TRP A 1083 18.29 12.26 23.93
C TRP A 1083 16.86 12.32 23.36
N TYR A 1084 15.91 11.60 23.96
CA TYR A 1084 14.52 11.65 23.53
C TYR A 1084 13.89 13.02 23.84
N LYS A 1085 14.11 13.55 25.05
CA LYS A 1085 13.66 14.88 25.46
C LYS A 1085 14.25 15.98 24.57
N GLU A 1086 15.50 15.85 24.15
CA GLU A 1086 16.15 16.76 23.20
C GLU A 1086 15.46 16.76 21.84
N ARG A 1087 15.01 15.61 21.32
CA ARG A 1087 14.22 15.54 20.08
C ARG A 1087 12.87 16.24 20.18
N LEU A 1088 12.19 16.11 21.32
CA LEU A 1088 10.91 16.81 21.55
C LEU A 1088 11.13 18.34 21.61
N LYS A 1089 12.20 18.76 22.30
CA LYS A 1089 12.59 20.18 22.36
C LYS A 1089 12.96 20.72 20.97
N LEU A 1090 13.66 19.93 20.16
CA LEU A 1090 13.98 20.31 18.77
C LEU A 1090 12.70 20.46 17.93
N LYS A 1091 11.70 19.59 18.10
CA LYS A 1091 10.40 19.74 17.44
C LYS A 1091 9.73 21.06 17.81
N GLN A 1092 9.63 21.36 19.10
CA GLN A 1092 9.09 22.63 19.60
C GLN A 1092 9.82 23.84 18.98
N GLN A 1093 11.16 23.82 18.95
CA GLN A 1093 11.96 24.90 18.36
C GLN A 1093 11.68 25.08 16.86
N LYS A 1094 11.56 23.97 16.12
CA LYS A 1094 11.23 24.02 14.68
C LYS A 1094 9.83 24.56 14.43
N ASP A 1095 8.84 24.20 15.26
CA ASP A 1095 7.48 24.72 15.11
C ASP A 1095 7.41 26.22 15.41
N ILE A 1096 8.08 26.69 16.47
CA ILE A 1096 8.20 28.12 16.75
C ILE A 1096 8.83 28.87 15.56
N ALA A 1097 9.91 28.33 14.98
CA ALA A 1097 10.57 28.93 13.82
C ALA A 1097 9.66 28.91 12.58
N PHE A 1098 8.90 27.83 12.37
CA PHE A 1098 7.96 27.69 11.26
C PHE A 1098 6.80 28.68 11.37
N TYR A 1099 6.14 28.76 12.53
CA TYR A 1099 5.06 29.72 12.77
C TYR A 1099 5.54 31.16 12.68
N THR A 1100 6.77 31.47 13.13
CA THR A 1100 7.38 32.79 12.95
C THR A 1100 7.50 33.14 11.45
N LYS A 1101 7.98 32.21 10.62
CA LYS A 1101 8.06 32.42 9.16
C LYS A 1101 6.68 32.63 8.55
N GLN A 1102 5.67 31.86 8.95
CA GLN A 1102 4.29 32.01 8.46
C GLN A 1102 3.70 33.38 8.85
N ILE A 1103 3.87 33.81 10.10
CA ILE A 1103 3.43 35.13 10.58
C ILE A 1103 4.06 36.24 9.72
N ASN A 1104 5.38 36.20 9.54
CA ASN A 1104 6.10 37.19 8.74
C ASN A 1104 5.63 37.21 7.28
N TYR A 1105 5.38 36.04 6.68
CA TYR A 1105 4.88 35.94 5.31
C TYR A 1105 3.48 36.52 5.16
N LEU A 1106 2.56 36.17 6.07
CA LEU A 1106 1.20 36.70 6.09
C LEU A 1106 1.18 38.22 6.31
N GLU A 1107 1.94 38.73 7.30
CA GLU A 1107 2.01 40.17 7.58
C GLU A 1107 2.60 40.94 6.39
N THR A 1108 3.65 40.41 5.76
CA THR A 1108 4.24 41.00 4.55
C THR A 1108 3.21 41.03 3.42
N PHE A 1109 2.53 39.91 3.15
CA PHE A 1109 1.51 39.83 2.11
C PHE A 1109 0.33 40.79 2.36
N MET A 1110 -0.13 40.89 3.60
CA MET A 1110 -1.24 41.76 4.03
C MET A 1110 -0.87 43.25 4.04
N SER A 1111 0.41 43.59 4.23
CA SER A 1111 0.88 44.98 4.23
C SER A 1111 0.85 45.63 2.84
N ASN A 1112 0.87 44.83 1.77
CA ASN A 1112 0.77 45.31 0.40
C ASN A 1112 -0.68 45.75 0.11
N THR A 1113 -0.88 47.06 -0.10
CA THR A 1113 -2.20 47.65 -0.33
C THR A 1113 -2.91 47.09 -1.57
N SER A 1114 -2.16 46.59 -2.56
CA SER A 1114 -2.71 45.93 -3.75
C SER A 1114 -3.42 44.60 -3.44
N ASN A 1115 -3.11 43.97 -2.30
CA ASN A 1115 -3.66 42.67 -1.91
C ASN A 1115 -4.93 42.76 -1.05
N LYS A 1116 -5.42 43.97 -0.72
CA LYS A 1116 -6.51 44.18 0.25
C LYS A 1116 -7.77 43.35 -0.03
N GLN A 1117 -8.13 43.17 -1.31
CA GLN A 1117 -9.29 42.34 -1.68
C GLN A 1117 -9.04 40.85 -1.40
N LEU A 1118 -7.85 40.33 -1.76
CA LEU A 1118 -7.46 38.93 -1.54
C LEU A 1118 -7.35 38.61 -0.05
N VAL A 1119 -6.84 39.55 0.75
CA VAL A 1119 -6.79 39.43 2.22
C VAL A 1119 -8.17 39.17 2.81
N ALA A 1120 -9.19 39.89 2.31
CA ALA A 1120 -10.58 39.71 2.75
C ALA A 1120 -11.22 38.43 2.17
N GLU A 1121 -10.96 38.12 0.90
CA GLU A 1121 -11.50 36.94 0.21
C GLU A 1121 -11.03 35.62 0.86
N MET A 1122 -9.76 35.55 1.25
CA MET A 1122 -9.14 34.34 1.81
C MET A 1122 -9.15 34.30 3.35
N ASP A 1123 -9.76 35.29 4.00
CA ASP A 1123 -9.79 35.46 5.45
C ASP A 1123 -8.40 35.37 6.11
N LEU A 1124 -7.40 36.05 5.52
CA LEU A 1124 -6.02 35.95 5.97
C LEU A 1124 -5.80 36.53 7.37
N ALA A 1125 -6.69 37.43 7.82
CA ALA A 1125 -6.64 37.96 9.19
C ALA A 1125 -6.95 36.87 10.23
N SER A 1126 -7.96 36.02 9.98
CA SER A 1126 -8.27 34.87 10.83
C SER A 1126 -7.13 33.85 10.81
N ARG A 1127 -6.60 33.52 9.62
CA ARG A 1127 -5.44 32.61 9.50
C ARG A 1127 -4.22 33.11 10.26
N LEU A 1128 -3.91 34.41 10.17
CA LEU A 1128 -2.83 35.04 10.93
C LEU A 1128 -3.05 34.91 12.44
N GLN A 1129 -4.28 35.10 12.92
CA GLN A 1129 -4.60 34.91 14.32
C GLN A 1129 -4.42 33.45 14.75
N SER A 1130 -4.91 32.48 13.97
CA SER A 1130 -4.73 31.04 14.26
C SER A 1130 -3.26 30.66 14.36
N VAL A 1131 -2.40 31.18 13.46
CA VAL A 1131 -0.95 30.92 13.52
C VAL A 1131 -0.30 31.59 14.73
N LYS A 1132 -0.75 32.79 15.12
CA LYS A 1132 -0.29 33.44 16.36
C LYS A 1132 -0.68 32.64 17.60
N ASP A 1133 -1.86 32.03 17.60
CA ASP A 1133 -2.31 31.17 18.69
C ASP A 1133 -1.45 29.89 18.77
N LEU A 1134 -1.19 29.23 17.63
CA LEU A 1134 -0.27 28.08 17.55
C LEU A 1134 1.16 28.45 17.96
N TYR A 1135 1.65 29.61 17.56
CA TYR A 1135 2.95 30.13 18.00
C TYR A 1135 2.99 30.29 19.53
N ASN A 1136 1.95 30.86 20.13
CA ASN A 1136 1.87 31.03 21.57
C ASN A 1136 1.80 29.68 22.30
N GLU A 1137 1.01 28.73 21.79
CA GLU A 1137 0.92 27.36 22.31
C GLU A 1137 2.29 26.67 22.26
N ALA A 1138 2.97 26.71 21.11
CA ALA A 1138 4.29 26.11 20.92
C ALA A 1138 5.36 26.68 21.87
N ASN A 1139 5.19 27.92 22.36
CA ASN A 1139 6.09 28.53 23.35
C ASN A 1139 5.84 28.07 24.80
N THR A 1140 4.80 27.28 25.07
CA THR A 1140 4.48 26.80 26.42
C THR A 1140 5.26 25.54 26.81
N ALA A 1141 5.37 25.28 28.11
CA ALA A 1141 5.90 24.01 28.61
C ALA A 1141 4.92 22.84 28.41
N GLU A 1142 3.61 23.13 28.35
CA GLU A 1142 2.55 22.14 28.14
C GLU A 1142 2.62 21.53 26.74
N TYR A 1143 2.92 22.33 25.72
CA TYR A 1143 3.17 21.84 24.36
C TYR A 1143 4.28 20.78 24.32
N LEU A 1144 5.37 20.99 25.06
CA LEU A 1144 6.47 20.03 25.12
C LEU A 1144 6.06 18.72 25.82
N GLN A 1145 5.19 18.79 26.83
CA GLN A 1145 4.62 17.60 27.49
C GLN A 1145 3.69 16.84 26.55
N ASP A 1146 2.91 17.55 25.75
CA ASP A 1146 2.00 16.99 24.76
C ASP A 1146 2.70 16.25 23.61
N LEU A 1147 3.98 16.55 23.37
CA LEU A 1147 4.83 15.83 22.42
C LEU A 1147 5.36 14.50 22.97
N GLU A 1148 5.27 14.24 24.27
CA GLU A 1148 5.71 12.98 24.85
C GLU A 1148 4.88 11.80 24.31
N GLY A 1149 5.56 10.76 23.83
CA GLY A 1149 4.94 9.66 23.10
C GLY A 1149 4.89 9.84 21.58
N THR A 1150 5.31 10.99 21.04
CA THR A 1150 5.61 11.17 19.61
C THR A 1150 7.07 10.87 19.29
N ILE A 1151 7.44 10.80 18.00
CA ILE A 1151 8.85 10.62 17.59
C ILE A 1151 9.68 11.93 17.60
N GLY A 1152 9.07 13.07 17.90
CA GLY A 1152 9.73 14.39 17.86
C GLY A 1152 10.31 14.73 16.49
N VAL A 1153 11.44 15.43 16.46
CA VAL A 1153 12.27 15.65 15.25
C VAL A 1153 13.65 15.04 15.47
N ASP A 1154 14.15 14.33 14.47
CA ASP A 1154 15.53 13.85 14.45
C ASP A 1154 16.52 15.00 14.16
N PRO A 1155 17.61 15.13 14.93
CA PRO A 1155 18.70 15.99 14.54
C PRO A 1155 19.35 15.43 13.28
N LEU A 1156 19.33 16.19 12.19
CA LEU A 1156 19.99 15.78 10.94
C LEU A 1156 21.49 15.63 11.17
N TYR A 1157 22.10 14.65 10.51
CA TYR A 1157 23.54 14.46 10.53
C TYR A 1157 24.24 15.52 9.66
N TYR A 1158 25.28 16.14 10.22
CA TYR A 1158 26.21 17.04 9.52
C TYR A 1158 27.63 16.50 9.71
N LYS A 1159 28.46 16.64 8.69
CA LYS A 1159 29.86 16.19 8.69
C LYS A 1159 30.81 17.27 9.16
#